data_AF-A0A2Z6MZN4-F1
#
_entry.id   AF-A0A2Z6MZN4-F1
#
_cell.length_a   1.000
_cell.length_b   1.000
_cell.length_c   1.000
_cell.angle_alpha   90.00
_cell.angle_beta   90.00
_cell.angle_gamma   90.00
#
_symmetry.space_group_name_H-M   'P 1'
#
loop_
_entity.id
_entity.type
_entity.pdbx_description
1 polymer ?
#
loop_
_entity_poly.entity_id
_entity_poly.type
_entity_poly.pdbx_seq_one_letter_code
_entity_poly.pdbx_strand_id
1 'polypeptide(L)'
;MASVKVDFEVGNDGVAVITMCNPPVNALAIPIIRALKYKFDEAARRNDVKAIVLTGDITLVPDVSVELVVNSIEDSKKPVVAAVEGLALGGGLELAMGCHARVSAPKAQLGLPELTLGIIPGFGGTQRLPRLVGTSKAVEMMLTSKPITSEEGKKLGLIDAIVSPEELLKVSRLWALEIAERRKPWVRSLHITEKLGSDAREVLATARQHVKKTAPHLPQQQACIDVIEHGIIHGGYSGVLREAEVFKKLVLSETAKGLIHVFFAQRTISKIPGVTDIGLKPRNVRKAAVIGGGLMGSGIATALILGNIRVILKEVNSEYLQKGLKTIEANVRGLVTRKKLTQQKAEGALSLLKGVLDYTEFKDVDMVIEAVIEKISLKQEIFSDLEKICPPHCILATNTSTIDLNIIGEKISSQDRVVGAHFFSPAHIMPLLEIVRTNKTSAQVILDLITVGKVIKKSPVVVGNCTGFAVNRTFFPYAQGAHLLVNLGVDGFRIDRLITNFGLPMGPLQLQDLAGYGVALAVGKEFAGAFPDRTFKTPLVDLLIKSGRNGKNNGKGYYIYEKGSRPKPDPSPISITDQEIVEMILFPIVNEACRVLEEGVVIRASDLDIASVLGMSFPSYRGGIVFWADLVGAKHIYNSLKKWAQLYGNFYKPSRYLEERAIKGIPLSAPASSKPTTKARL
;
A
#
# COMPACT_ATOMS: atom_id res chain seq x y z
N MET A 1 -10.78 -27.46 -8.56
CA MET A 1 -10.17 -26.69 -7.45
C MET A 1 -9.70 -27.70 -6.41
N ALA A 2 -8.44 -27.67 -6.00
CA ALA A 2 -7.98 -28.57 -4.93
C ALA A 2 -8.72 -28.23 -3.62
N SER A 3 -9.23 -29.25 -2.94
CA SER A 3 -10.05 -29.12 -1.73
C SER A 3 -9.20 -28.85 -0.51
N VAL A 4 -9.65 -27.97 0.39
CA VAL A 4 -9.04 -27.73 1.71
C VAL A 4 -9.02 -29.05 2.49
N LYS A 5 -7.84 -29.53 2.87
CA LYS A 5 -7.68 -30.78 3.65
C LYS A 5 -6.40 -30.81 4.47
N VAL A 6 -6.42 -31.64 5.50
CA VAL A 6 -5.23 -32.04 6.26
C VAL A 6 -5.12 -33.55 6.13
N ASP A 7 -4.13 -34.02 5.38
CA ASP A 7 -3.87 -35.43 5.17
C ASP A 7 -3.05 -35.98 6.35
N PHE A 8 -3.23 -37.28 6.63
CA PHE A 8 -2.55 -37.99 7.70
C PHE A 8 -2.19 -39.38 7.23
N GLU A 9 -0.90 -39.70 7.27
CA GLU A 9 -0.36 -41.03 6.93
C GLU A 9 0.64 -41.48 8.00
N VAL A 10 0.71 -42.79 8.26
CA VAL A 10 1.73 -43.39 9.12
C VAL A 10 2.59 -44.29 8.26
N GLY A 11 3.88 -43.99 8.14
CA GLY A 11 4.79 -44.85 7.38
C GLY A 11 5.24 -46.07 8.17
N ASN A 12 5.84 -47.04 7.46
CA ASN A 12 6.30 -48.31 8.03
C ASN A 12 7.38 -48.16 9.13
N ASP A 13 8.06 -47.02 9.17
CA ASP A 13 9.03 -46.65 10.21
C ASP A 13 8.37 -46.17 11.52
N GLY A 14 7.04 -46.01 11.54
CA GLY A 14 6.27 -45.47 12.65
C GLY A 14 6.23 -43.94 12.70
N VAL A 15 6.67 -43.23 11.67
CA VAL A 15 6.57 -41.77 11.59
C VAL A 15 5.25 -41.37 10.92
N ALA A 16 4.46 -40.58 11.64
CA ALA A 16 3.26 -39.97 11.11
C ALA A 16 3.59 -38.67 10.35
N VAL A 17 3.04 -38.50 9.15
CA VAL A 17 3.15 -37.25 8.38
C VAL A 17 1.77 -36.59 8.34
N ILE A 18 1.71 -35.35 8.79
CA ILE A 18 0.52 -34.50 8.69
C ILE A 18 0.80 -33.42 7.64
N THR A 19 0.06 -33.47 6.53
CA THR A 19 0.25 -32.57 5.39
C THR A 19 -0.91 -31.59 5.30
N MET A 20 -0.62 -30.30 5.37
CA MET A 20 -1.62 -29.24 5.23
C MET A 20 -1.77 -28.84 3.76
N CYS A 21 -3.01 -28.78 3.27
CA CYS A 21 -3.34 -28.32 1.92
C CYS A 21 -4.53 -27.36 1.95
N ASN A 22 -4.25 -26.06 1.73
CA ASN A 22 -5.23 -25.00 1.55
C ASN A 22 -4.77 -24.04 0.42
N PRO A 23 -4.88 -24.45 -0.85
CA PRO A 23 -4.41 -23.66 -1.98
C PRO A 23 -5.05 -22.25 -2.02
N PRO A 24 -4.35 -21.22 -2.51
CA PRO A 24 -3.08 -21.30 -3.25
C PRO A 24 -1.81 -21.28 -2.39
N VAL A 25 -1.90 -20.95 -1.10
CA VAL A 25 -0.73 -20.66 -0.25
C VAL A 25 -0.80 -21.31 1.14
N ASN A 26 -1.71 -22.28 1.31
CA ASN A 26 -1.91 -23.07 2.53
C ASN A 26 -2.13 -22.22 3.79
N ALA A 27 -3.11 -21.32 3.74
CA ALA A 27 -3.44 -20.51 4.90
C ALA A 27 -4.02 -21.34 6.06
N LEU A 28 -3.66 -21.01 7.30
CA LEU A 28 -4.22 -21.66 8.50
C LEU A 28 -5.61 -21.10 8.78
N ALA A 29 -6.56 -21.34 7.87
CA ALA A 29 -7.96 -21.02 8.11
C ALA A 29 -8.53 -21.92 9.23
N ILE A 30 -9.63 -21.50 9.87
CA ILE A 30 -10.31 -22.25 10.94
C ILE A 30 -10.48 -23.76 10.62
N PRO A 31 -10.92 -24.17 9.40
CA PRO A 31 -11.02 -25.59 9.07
C PRO A 31 -9.67 -26.34 9.12
N ILE A 32 -8.59 -25.71 8.66
CA ILE A 32 -7.23 -26.29 8.72
C ILE A 32 -6.78 -26.42 10.16
N ILE A 33 -6.96 -25.40 10.99
CA ILE A 33 -6.57 -25.45 12.41
C ILE A 33 -7.30 -26.58 13.14
N ARG A 34 -8.61 -26.68 12.93
CA ARG A 34 -9.44 -27.72 13.54
C ARG A 34 -9.01 -29.12 13.09
N ALA A 35 -8.80 -29.29 11.78
CA ALA A 35 -8.35 -30.56 11.22
C ALA A 35 -6.92 -30.93 11.69
N LEU A 36 -6.02 -29.95 11.76
CA LEU A 36 -4.67 -30.12 12.29
C LEU A 36 -4.69 -30.58 13.74
N LYS A 37 -5.49 -29.91 14.60
CA LYS A 37 -5.66 -30.32 15.99
C LYS A 37 -6.16 -31.76 16.10
N TYR A 38 -7.22 -32.09 15.37
CA TYR A 38 -7.79 -33.43 15.38
C TYR A 38 -6.77 -34.50 14.97
N LYS A 39 -6.06 -34.28 13.85
CA LYS A 39 -5.06 -35.21 13.33
C LYS A 39 -3.82 -35.31 14.21
N PHE A 40 -3.42 -34.22 14.84
CA PHE A 40 -2.35 -34.22 15.82
C PHE A 40 -2.73 -35.02 17.07
N ASP A 41 -3.93 -34.80 17.63
CA ASP A 41 -4.44 -35.53 18.80
C ASP A 41 -4.64 -37.04 18.49
N GLU A 42 -4.97 -37.39 17.24
CA GLU A 42 -4.98 -38.77 16.73
C GLU A 42 -3.56 -39.37 16.74
N ALA A 43 -2.59 -38.69 16.13
CA ALA A 43 -1.20 -39.13 16.05
C ALA A 43 -0.54 -39.29 17.43
N ALA A 44 -0.83 -38.38 18.36
CA ALA A 44 -0.30 -38.40 19.71
C ALA A 44 -0.78 -39.62 20.52
N ARG A 45 -2.02 -40.09 20.30
CA ARG A 45 -2.61 -41.23 21.04
C ARG A 45 -2.27 -42.61 20.46
N ARG A 46 -1.98 -42.68 19.17
CA ARG A 46 -1.72 -43.94 18.46
C ARG A 46 -0.41 -44.61 18.87
N ASN A 47 -0.41 -45.87 19.32
CA ASN A 47 0.81 -46.56 19.78
C ASN A 47 1.78 -46.92 18.64
N ASP A 48 1.28 -47.08 17.42
CA ASP A 48 2.09 -47.36 16.22
C ASP A 48 2.88 -46.14 15.73
N VAL A 49 2.53 -44.95 16.21
CA VAL A 49 3.23 -43.70 15.88
C VAL A 49 4.33 -43.41 16.91
N LYS A 50 5.58 -43.37 16.46
CA LYS A 50 6.78 -43.07 17.27
C LYS A 50 7.15 -41.59 17.26
N ALA A 51 6.97 -40.93 16.12
CA ALA A 51 7.29 -39.51 15.92
C ALA A 51 6.39 -38.90 14.83
N ILE A 52 6.38 -37.57 14.73
CA ILE A 52 5.49 -36.80 13.84
C ILE A 52 6.31 -35.85 12.97
N VAL A 53 5.94 -35.72 11.69
CA VAL A 53 6.43 -34.68 10.78
C VAL A 53 5.24 -33.83 10.34
N LEU A 54 5.36 -32.50 10.47
CA LEU A 54 4.41 -31.53 9.93
C LEU A 54 4.95 -30.94 8.63
N THR A 55 4.15 -30.90 7.56
CA THR A 55 4.55 -30.37 6.25
C THR A 55 3.41 -29.63 5.51
N GLY A 56 3.80 -28.80 4.54
CA GLY A 56 2.96 -27.91 3.73
C GLY A 56 3.60 -26.52 3.63
N ASP A 57 3.41 -25.80 2.50
CA ASP A 57 3.61 -24.34 2.46
C ASP A 57 2.73 -23.72 3.58
N ILE A 58 3.10 -22.66 4.30
CA ILE A 58 2.26 -22.18 5.43
C ILE A 58 2.20 -20.66 5.48
N THR A 59 1.04 -20.07 5.19
CA THR A 59 0.89 -18.60 5.20
C THR A 59 -0.43 -18.07 5.77
N LEU A 60 -0.35 -17.24 6.82
CA LEU A 60 -1.46 -16.42 7.38
C LEU A 60 -2.65 -17.15 8.02
N VAL A 61 -3.25 -16.51 9.03
CA VAL A 61 -4.32 -17.05 9.89
C VAL A 61 -5.29 -15.93 10.31
N PRO A 62 -6.60 -16.20 10.39
CA PRO A 62 -7.49 -15.55 11.35
C PRO A 62 -7.93 -16.53 12.46
N ASP A 63 -7.83 -16.04 13.70
CA ASP A 63 -8.59 -16.45 14.90
C ASP A 63 -7.96 -17.45 15.91
N VAL A 64 -8.47 -17.34 17.15
CA VAL A 64 -7.92 -17.62 18.49
C VAL A 64 -7.69 -19.12 18.85
N SER A 65 -8.00 -20.08 17.97
CA SER A 65 -7.93 -21.52 18.31
C SER A 65 -6.55 -22.17 18.17
N VAL A 66 -5.54 -21.46 17.67
CA VAL A 66 -4.22 -22.03 17.32
C VAL A 66 -3.23 -22.05 18.50
N GLU A 67 -3.38 -21.17 19.49
CA GLU A 67 -2.52 -21.13 20.68
C GLU A 67 -2.45 -22.50 21.38
N LEU A 68 -3.62 -23.15 21.53
CA LEU A 68 -3.75 -24.49 22.08
C LEU A 68 -3.04 -25.55 21.24
N VAL A 69 -2.92 -25.36 19.93
CA VAL A 69 -2.30 -26.34 19.02
C VAL A 69 -0.78 -26.25 19.10
N VAL A 70 -0.20 -25.04 19.04
CA VAL A 70 1.26 -24.88 19.07
C VAL A 70 1.85 -25.30 20.42
N ASN A 71 1.20 -24.95 21.53
CA ASN A 71 1.63 -25.40 22.85
C ASN A 71 1.46 -26.93 22.99
N SER A 72 0.38 -27.52 22.46
CA SER A 72 0.22 -29.00 22.45
C SER A 72 1.30 -29.71 21.63
N ILE A 73 1.78 -29.09 20.55
CA ILE A 73 2.88 -29.61 19.73
C ILE A 73 4.19 -29.61 20.52
N GLU A 74 4.50 -28.51 21.20
CA GLU A 74 5.73 -28.37 22.00
C GLU A 74 5.73 -29.25 23.26
N ASP A 75 4.56 -29.45 23.87
CA ASP A 75 4.37 -30.33 25.04
C ASP A 75 4.12 -31.80 24.68
N SER A 76 4.15 -32.12 23.39
CA SER A 76 3.91 -33.47 22.89
C SER A 76 4.83 -34.49 23.54
N LYS A 77 4.27 -35.67 23.85
CA LYS A 77 5.03 -36.84 24.31
C LYS A 77 5.75 -37.57 23.18
N LYS A 78 5.64 -37.08 21.95
CA LYS A 78 6.31 -37.61 20.76
C LYS A 78 7.04 -36.49 20.04
N PRO A 79 8.24 -36.75 19.47
CA PRO A 79 8.96 -35.74 18.72
C PRO A 79 8.15 -35.27 17.51
N VAL A 80 8.31 -34.00 17.19
CA VAL A 80 7.61 -33.31 16.10
C VAL A 80 8.64 -32.50 15.34
N VAL A 81 8.77 -32.74 14.03
CA VAL A 81 9.69 -32.02 13.15
C VAL A 81 8.90 -31.27 12.09
N ALA A 82 9.18 -29.98 11.91
CA ALA A 82 8.65 -29.18 10.81
C ALA A 82 9.51 -29.35 9.55
N ALA A 83 8.91 -29.76 8.45
CA ALA A 83 9.50 -29.76 7.13
C ALA A 83 9.05 -28.50 6.37
N VAL A 84 9.98 -27.56 6.15
CA VAL A 84 9.67 -26.22 5.63
C VAL A 84 10.13 -26.07 4.19
N GLU A 85 9.20 -25.76 3.30
CA GLU A 85 9.48 -25.43 1.89
C GLU A 85 8.75 -24.14 1.51
N GLY A 86 9.37 -23.29 0.69
CA GLY A 86 8.73 -22.07 0.21
C GLY A 86 8.59 -20.98 1.28
N LEU A 87 7.38 -20.74 1.78
CA LEU A 87 7.07 -19.66 2.71
C LEU A 87 6.63 -20.22 4.07
N ALA A 88 7.30 -19.81 5.14
CA ALA A 88 6.78 -19.93 6.51
C ALA A 88 6.62 -18.51 7.07
N LEU A 89 5.43 -17.94 6.88
CA LEU A 89 5.13 -16.56 7.27
C LEU A 89 3.99 -16.51 8.29
N GLY A 90 4.18 -15.65 9.29
CA GLY A 90 3.26 -15.45 10.40
C GLY A 90 2.99 -16.74 11.17
N GLY A 91 1.73 -17.09 11.37
CA GLY A 91 1.34 -18.34 12.03
C GLY A 91 1.96 -19.62 11.46
N GLY A 92 2.40 -19.62 10.21
CA GLY A 92 3.18 -20.74 9.65
C GLY A 92 4.56 -20.90 10.27
N LEU A 93 5.27 -19.79 10.49
CA LEU A 93 6.53 -19.81 11.24
C LEU A 93 6.27 -20.10 12.73
N GLU A 94 5.20 -19.55 13.32
CA GLU A 94 4.86 -19.82 14.72
C GLU A 94 4.62 -21.33 14.97
N LEU A 95 3.93 -22.00 14.04
CA LEU A 95 3.73 -23.45 14.08
C LEU A 95 5.06 -24.21 13.97
N ALA A 96 5.94 -23.81 13.05
CA ALA A 96 7.25 -24.42 12.89
C ALA A 96 8.15 -24.22 14.13
N MET A 97 8.07 -23.06 14.78
CA MET A 97 8.81 -22.77 16.02
C MET A 97 8.29 -23.56 17.24
N GLY A 98 7.02 -23.99 17.22
CA GLY A 98 6.48 -24.91 18.23
C GLY A 98 6.96 -26.35 18.09
N CYS A 99 7.48 -26.74 16.92
CA CYS A 99 8.05 -28.07 16.71
C CYS A 99 9.41 -28.23 17.42
N HIS A 100 9.81 -29.47 17.68
CA HIS A 100 11.07 -29.80 18.37
C HIS A 100 12.29 -29.62 17.47
N ALA A 101 12.13 -29.70 16.15
CA ALA A 101 13.14 -29.34 15.17
C ALA A 101 12.50 -28.83 13.86
N ARG A 102 13.28 -28.11 13.05
CA ARG A 102 12.91 -27.54 11.75
C ARG A 102 13.96 -27.88 10.70
N VAL A 103 13.54 -28.60 9.67
CA VAL A 103 14.35 -28.90 8.48
C VAL A 103 13.77 -28.12 7.31
N SER A 104 14.60 -27.44 6.52
CA SER A 104 14.15 -26.53 5.47
C SER A 104 14.75 -26.86 4.09
N ALA A 105 13.99 -26.60 3.03
CA ALA A 105 14.55 -26.41 1.69
C ALA A 105 15.33 -25.08 1.61
N PRO A 106 16.27 -24.92 0.65
CA PRO A 106 17.05 -23.69 0.50
C PRO A 106 16.16 -22.50 0.10
N LYS A 107 16.59 -21.29 0.45
CA LYS A 107 15.89 -20.02 0.13
C LYS A 107 14.47 -19.87 0.68
N ALA A 108 13.99 -20.78 1.54
CA ALA A 108 12.70 -20.62 2.19
C ALA A 108 12.65 -19.28 2.97
N GLN A 109 11.51 -18.60 2.95
CA GLN A 109 11.33 -17.30 3.60
C GLN A 109 10.65 -17.48 4.97
N LEU A 110 11.30 -16.98 6.03
CA LEU A 110 10.87 -17.13 7.41
C LEU A 110 10.61 -15.75 8.02
N GLY A 111 9.37 -15.43 8.42
CA GLY A 111 9.09 -14.13 9.03
C GLY A 111 7.75 -14.03 9.75
N LEU A 112 7.59 -12.97 10.55
CA LEU A 112 6.38 -12.64 11.31
C LEU A 112 5.86 -11.26 10.87
N PRO A 113 5.01 -11.18 9.82
CA PRO A 113 4.57 -9.92 9.23
C PRO A 113 3.32 -9.31 9.90
N GLU A 114 2.86 -9.84 11.04
CA GLU A 114 1.59 -9.47 11.70
C GLU A 114 1.46 -7.98 11.96
N LEU A 115 2.55 -7.28 12.29
CA LEU A 115 2.51 -5.85 12.57
C LEU A 115 2.04 -5.00 11.38
N THR A 116 2.21 -5.50 10.15
CA THR A 116 1.68 -4.87 8.92
C THR A 116 0.16 -4.92 8.83
N LEU A 117 -0.49 -5.79 9.61
CA LEU A 117 -1.94 -5.98 9.68
C LEU A 117 -2.55 -5.36 10.95
N GLY A 118 -1.76 -4.63 11.75
CA GLY A 118 -2.26 -3.98 12.97
C GLY A 118 -2.40 -4.91 14.17
N ILE A 119 -1.83 -6.11 14.09
CA ILE A 119 -1.85 -7.14 15.13
C ILE A 119 -0.42 -7.58 15.46
N ILE A 120 -0.23 -8.30 16.56
CA ILE A 120 1.05 -8.94 16.90
C ILE A 120 1.02 -10.43 16.51
N PRO A 121 2.16 -11.14 16.48
CA PRO A 121 2.14 -12.60 16.47
C PRO A 121 1.27 -13.13 17.62
N GLY A 122 0.48 -14.17 17.39
CA GLY A 122 -0.58 -14.59 18.30
C GLY A 122 -0.52 -16.06 18.72
N PHE A 123 0.46 -16.82 18.22
CA PHE A 123 0.62 -18.25 18.46
C PHE A 123 1.99 -18.59 19.08
N GLY A 124 2.46 -17.68 19.93
CA GLY A 124 3.71 -17.69 20.68
C GLY A 124 4.91 -17.20 19.89
N GLY A 125 4.72 -16.55 18.74
CA GLY A 125 5.80 -15.98 17.94
C GLY A 125 6.61 -14.92 18.68
N THR A 126 5.97 -14.06 19.47
CA THR A 126 6.66 -13.06 20.30
C THR A 126 7.52 -13.70 21.39
N GLN A 127 7.30 -14.98 21.69
CA GLN A 127 7.97 -15.69 22.77
C GLN A 127 9.02 -16.68 22.28
N ARG A 128 8.72 -17.43 21.22
CA ARG A 128 9.62 -18.45 20.66
C ARG A 128 10.71 -17.82 19.79
N LEU A 129 10.40 -16.77 19.02
CA LEU A 129 11.40 -16.17 18.13
C LEU A 129 12.59 -15.58 18.90
N PRO A 130 12.43 -14.74 19.95
CA PRO A 130 13.57 -14.26 20.76
C PRO A 130 14.40 -15.38 21.36
N ARG A 131 13.78 -16.50 21.73
CA ARG A 131 14.44 -17.67 22.30
C ARG A 131 15.19 -18.51 21.27
N LEU A 132 14.83 -18.41 19.99
CA LEU A 132 15.50 -19.15 18.91
C LEU A 132 16.61 -18.35 18.23
N VAL A 133 16.40 -17.05 17.96
CA VAL A 133 17.35 -16.20 17.21
C VAL A 133 17.99 -15.08 18.02
N GLY A 134 17.62 -14.95 19.30
CA GLY A 134 18.03 -13.87 20.17
C GLY A 134 17.14 -12.63 20.09
N THR A 135 17.07 -11.87 21.19
CA THR A 135 16.13 -10.74 21.35
C THR A 135 16.32 -9.67 20.27
N SER A 136 17.56 -9.24 20.02
CA SER A 136 17.87 -8.21 19.01
C SER A 136 17.34 -8.57 17.63
N LYS A 137 17.64 -9.79 17.15
CA LYS A 137 17.22 -10.23 15.82
C LYS A 137 15.72 -10.48 15.74
N ALA A 138 15.10 -11.02 16.80
CA ALA A 138 13.66 -11.23 16.84
C ALA A 138 12.88 -9.91 16.76
N VAL A 139 13.32 -8.90 17.51
CA VAL A 139 12.74 -7.54 17.48
C VAL A 139 12.90 -6.91 16.09
N GLU A 140 14.09 -7.04 15.47
CA GLU A 140 14.32 -6.58 14.09
C GLU A 140 13.33 -7.23 13.11
N MET A 141 13.21 -8.56 13.14
CA MET A 141 12.33 -9.32 12.24
C MET A 141 10.87 -8.91 12.39
N MET A 142 10.36 -8.79 13.63
CA MET A 142 8.97 -8.41 13.89
C MET A 142 8.68 -6.96 13.50
N LEU A 143 9.46 -5.99 14.03
CA LEU A 143 9.22 -4.55 13.81
C LEU A 143 9.37 -4.15 12.34
N THR A 144 10.30 -4.77 11.61
CA THR A 144 10.45 -4.52 10.17
C THR A 144 9.50 -5.36 9.31
N SER A 145 8.93 -6.43 9.88
CA SER A 145 8.10 -7.41 9.18
C SER A 145 8.78 -8.00 7.94
N LYS A 146 10.12 -8.07 7.95
CA LYS A 146 10.92 -8.61 6.85
C LYS A 146 11.30 -10.06 7.13
N PRO A 147 11.09 -10.97 6.17
CA PRO A 147 11.54 -12.34 6.31
C PRO A 147 13.06 -12.45 6.18
N ILE A 148 13.62 -13.49 6.79
CA ILE A 148 14.98 -13.97 6.56
C ILE A 148 14.94 -15.25 5.71
N THR A 149 16.07 -15.61 5.09
CA THR A 149 16.16 -16.88 4.35
C THR A 149 16.48 -18.05 5.27
N SER A 150 16.20 -19.28 4.82
CA SER A 150 16.58 -20.51 5.53
C SER A 150 18.06 -20.56 5.94
N GLU A 151 18.96 -20.02 5.11
CA GLU A 151 20.41 -19.99 5.33
C GLU A 151 20.80 -19.05 6.47
N GLU A 152 20.19 -17.88 6.55
CA GLU A 152 20.33 -16.98 7.70
C GLU A 152 19.68 -17.61 8.94
N GLY A 153 18.50 -18.21 8.77
CA GLY A 153 17.79 -18.94 9.83
C GLY A 153 18.63 -20.05 10.44
N LYS A 154 19.40 -20.81 9.63
CA LYS A 154 20.30 -21.86 10.12
C LYS A 154 21.46 -21.28 10.94
N LYS A 155 22.05 -20.17 10.50
CA LYS A 155 23.13 -19.50 11.24
C LYS A 155 22.67 -18.98 12.61
N LEU A 156 21.42 -18.52 12.71
CA LEU A 156 20.83 -18.00 13.94
C LEU A 156 20.27 -19.11 14.86
N GLY A 157 20.08 -20.32 14.32
CA GLY A 157 19.48 -21.46 15.02
C GLY A 157 17.94 -21.47 15.00
N LEU A 158 17.32 -20.76 14.05
CA LEU A 158 15.90 -20.92 13.73
C LEU A 158 15.65 -22.19 12.90
N ILE A 159 16.60 -22.58 12.05
CA ILE A 159 16.54 -23.81 11.23
C ILE A 159 17.65 -24.76 11.67
N ASP A 160 17.31 -26.02 11.90
CA ASP A 160 18.26 -27.03 12.38
C ASP A 160 19.05 -27.66 11.23
N ALA A 161 18.41 -27.86 10.06
CA ALA A 161 19.06 -28.38 8.86
C ALA A 161 18.49 -27.80 7.57
N ILE A 162 19.32 -27.74 6.53
CA ILE A 162 18.91 -27.37 5.17
C ILE A 162 19.28 -28.52 4.24
N VAL A 163 18.31 -28.99 3.46
CA VAL A 163 18.45 -30.10 2.51
C VAL A 163 17.73 -29.77 1.21
N SER A 164 17.93 -30.52 0.13
CA SER A 164 17.21 -30.27 -1.11
C SER A 164 15.70 -30.55 -0.96
N PRO A 165 14.82 -29.92 -1.76
CA PRO A 165 13.38 -30.18 -1.73
C PRO A 165 13.02 -31.67 -1.82
N GLU A 166 13.76 -32.43 -2.63
CA GLU A 166 13.54 -33.86 -2.86
C GLU A 166 13.85 -34.72 -1.63
N GLU A 167 14.81 -34.29 -0.81
CA GLU A 167 15.23 -35.00 0.41
C GLU A 167 14.48 -34.54 1.67
N LEU A 168 13.75 -33.42 1.59
CA LEU A 168 13.17 -32.73 2.73
C LEU A 168 12.33 -33.64 3.63
N LEU A 169 11.40 -34.40 3.05
CA LEU A 169 10.53 -35.28 3.82
C LEU A 169 11.31 -36.46 4.43
N LYS A 170 12.19 -37.09 3.64
CA LYS A 170 13.01 -38.22 4.07
C LYS A 170 13.89 -37.84 5.28
N VAL A 171 14.60 -36.72 5.18
CA VAL A 171 15.49 -36.25 6.25
C VAL A 171 14.70 -35.80 7.47
N SER A 172 13.55 -35.15 7.30
CA SER A 172 12.69 -34.75 8.43
C SER A 172 12.19 -35.96 9.23
N ARG A 173 11.81 -37.05 8.56
CA ARG A 173 11.40 -38.30 9.21
C ARG A 173 12.54 -38.93 10.00
N LEU A 174 13.73 -39.02 9.40
CA LEU A 174 14.92 -39.54 10.08
C LEU A 174 15.25 -38.70 11.33
N TRP A 175 15.20 -37.38 11.20
CA TRP A 175 15.44 -36.46 12.31
C TRP A 175 14.44 -36.67 13.45
N ALA A 176 13.16 -36.90 13.13
CA ALA A 176 12.11 -37.15 14.12
C ALA A 176 12.36 -38.45 14.90
N LEU A 177 12.81 -39.52 14.22
CA LEU A 177 13.21 -40.79 14.85
C LEU A 177 14.45 -40.63 15.71
N GLU A 178 15.46 -39.89 15.25
CA GLU A 178 16.68 -39.65 16.02
C GLU A 178 16.42 -38.86 17.31
N ILE A 179 15.43 -37.96 17.34
CA ILE A 179 14.97 -37.33 18.58
C ILE A 179 14.26 -38.35 19.47
N ALA A 180 13.41 -39.23 18.91
CA ALA A 180 12.69 -40.26 19.67
C ALA A 180 13.67 -41.23 20.36
N GLU A 181 14.75 -41.55 19.67
CA GLU A 181 15.85 -42.41 20.13
C GLU A 181 16.88 -41.66 20.99
N ARG A 182 16.65 -40.36 21.27
CA ARG A 182 17.54 -39.48 22.05
C ARG A 182 18.95 -39.31 21.47
N ARG A 183 19.14 -39.56 20.18
CA ARG A 183 20.38 -39.25 19.44
C ARG A 183 20.49 -37.76 19.09
N LYS A 184 19.35 -37.07 19.08
CA LYS A 184 19.24 -35.62 18.93
C LYS A 184 18.47 -35.01 20.11
N PRO A 185 18.74 -33.73 20.46
CA PRO A 185 18.09 -33.09 21.59
C PRO A 185 16.59 -32.91 21.34
N TRP A 186 15.79 -33.13 22.40
CA TRP A 186 14.36 -32.84 22.40
C TRP A 186 14.15 -31.41 22.90
N VAL A 187 14.18 -30.45 21.97
CA VAL A 187 14.16 -29.03 22.31
C VAL A 187 12.73 -28.52 22.46
N ARG A 188 12.47 -27.75 23.53
CA ARG A 188 11.25 -26.95 23.72
C ARG A 188 11.64 -25.47 23.66
N SER A 189 11.27 -24.80 22.58
CA SER A 189 11.65 -23.41 22.28
C SER A 189 11.34 -22.44 23.43
N LEU A 190 10.21 -22.58 24.14
CA LEU A 190 9.84 -21.71 25.25
C LEU A 190 10.77 -21.83 26.48
N HIS A 191 11.48 -22.96 26.62
CA HIS A 191 12.39 -23.21 27.76
C HIS A 191 13.80 -22.67 27.50
N ILE A 192 14.14 -22.33 26.25
CA ILE A 192 15.44 -21.75 25.91
C ILE A 192 15.51 -20.33 26.47
N THR A 193 16.52 -20.04 27.29
CA THR A 193 16.69 -18.70 27.91
C THR A 193 18.07 -18.11 27.63
N GLU A 194 19.07 -18.95 27.37
CA GLU A 194 20.45 -18.58 27.11
C GLU A 194 20.62 -17.67 25.89
N LYS A 195 19.70 -17.75 24.91
CA LYS A 195 19.72 -16.91 23.71
C LYS A 195 19.08 -15.54 23.90
N LEU A 196 18.35 -15.29 24.99
CA LEU A 196 17.66 -14.02 25.19
C LEU A 196 18.63 -12.84 25.31
N GLY A 197 19.87 -13.08 25.73
CA GLY A 197 20.91 -12.07 25.89
C GLY A 197 20.77 -11.26 27.17
N SER A 198 21.90 -10.88 27.78
CA SER A 198 21.92 -10.02 28.99
C SER A 198 21.51 -8.58 28.70
N ASP A 199 21.60 -8.16 27.43
CA ASP A 199 21.28 -6.82 26.92
C ASP A 199 19.82 -6.67 26.47
N ALA A 200 18.98 -7.71 26.64
CA ALA A 200 17.59 -7.72 26.16
C ALA A 200 16.80 -6.46 26.55
N ARG A 201 16.98 -5.97 27.78
CA ARG A 201 16.30 -4.76 28.28
C ARG A 201 16.72 -3.50 27.52
N GLU A 202 17.99 -3.37 27.16
CA GLU A 202 18.53 -2.22 26.41
C GLU A 202 18.06 -2.24 24.95
N VAL A 203 18.05 -3.43 24.35
CA VAL A 203 17.48 -3.66 23.01
C VAL A 203 16.02 -3.22 22.96
N LEU A 204 15.20 -3.67 23.92
CA LEU A 204 13.78 -3.33 23.97
C LEU A 204 13.58 -1.83 24.24
N ALA A 205 14.36 -1.22 25.13
CA ALA A 205 14.31 0.22 25.38
C ALA A 205 14.62 1.04 24.11
N THR A 206 15.65 0.65 23.36
CA THR A 206 16.02 1.26 22.08
C THR A 206 14.90 1.11 21.04
N ALA A 207 14.32 -0.09 20.94
CA ALA A 207 13.20 -0.37 20.07
C ALA A 207 11.97 0.51 20.39
N ARG A 208 11.65 0.71 21.68
CA ARG A 208 10.56 1.61 22.11
C ARG A 208 10.80 3.06 21.68
N GLN A 209 12.02 3.56 21.86
CA GLN A 209 12.36 4.92 21.43
C GLN A 209 12.25 5.08 19.90
N HIS A 210 12.62 4.05 19.15
CA HIS A 210 12.46 4.05 17.70
C HIS A 210 10.99 4.07 17.29
N VAL A 211 10.16 3.16 17.83
CA VAL A 211 8.72 3.06 17.52
C VAL A 211 7.97 4.35 17.86
N LYS A 212 8.27 4.99 18.99
CA LYS A 212 7.67 6.29 19.37
C LYS A 212 7.92 7.39 18.33
N LYS A 213 9.04 7.33 17.61
CA LYS A 213 9.40 8.32 16.58
C LYS A 213 8.85 7.96 15.21
N THR A 214 8.87 6.67 14.83
CA THR A 214 8.58 6.24 13.46
C THR A 214 7.16 5.72 13.25
N ALA A 215 6.48 5.31 14.32
CA ALA A 215 5.18 4.66 14.25
C ALA A 215 4.22 5.07 15.41
N PRO A 216 4.09 6.37 15.74
CA PRO A 216 3.31 6.82 16.91
C PRO A 216 1.82 6.45 16.85
N HIS A 217 1.27 6.21 15.66
CA HIS A 217 -0.14 5.85 15.44
C HIS A 217 -0.39 4.34 15.28
N LEU A 218 0.64 3.50 15.48
CA LEU A 218 0.57 2.05 15.32
C LEU A 218 0.72 1.36 16.68
N PRO A 219 -0.37 1.22 17.47
CA PRO A 219 -0.31 0.71 18.84
C PRO A 219 0.28 -0.70 18.94
N GLN A 220 0.11 -1.53 17.90
CA GLN A 220 0.63 -2.90 17.85
C GLN A 220 2.16 -2.97 17.91
N GLN A 221 2.87 -1.93 17.44
CA GLN A 221 4.33 -1.89 17.45
C GLN A 221 4.87 -1.84 18.88
N GLN A 222 4.32 -0.96 19.71
CA GLN A 222 4.67 -0.86 21.13
C GLN A 222 4.18 -2.10 21.89
N ALA A 223 2.96 -2.55 21.63
CA ALA A 223 2.39 -3.73 22.27
C ALA A 223 3.23 -5.00 22.04
N CYS A 224 3.80 -5.18 20.84
CA CYS A 224 4.71 -6.27 20.53
C CYS A 224 5.93 -6.28 21.47
N ILE A 225 6.57 -5.13 21.64
CA ILE A 225 7.73 -4.98 22.51
C ILE A 225 7.38 -5.29 23.97
N ASP A 226 6.23 -4.81 24.44
CA ASP A 226 5.77 -5.02 25.81
C ASP A 226 5.44 -6.49 26.10
N VAL A 227 4.87 -7.20 25.12
CA VAL A 227 4.59 -8.65 25.22
C VAL A 227 5.89 -9.47 25.22
N ILE A 228 6.88 -9.10 24.40
CA ILE A 228 8.21 -9.73 24.42
C ILE A 228 8.85 -9.55 25.80
N GLU A 229 8.86 -8.32 26.33
CA GLU A 229 9.42 -8.02 27.64
C GLU A 229 8.73 -8.82 28.76
N HIS A 230 7.40 -8.90 28.72
CA HIS A 230 6.62 -9.66 29.71
C HIS A 230 7.08 -11.12 29.79
N GLY A 231 7.27 -11.78 28.65
CA GLY A 231 7.71 -13.17 28.64
C GLY A 231 9.20 -13.37 28.93
N ILE A 232 10.03 -12.33 28.80
CA ILE A 232 11.42 -12.34 29.31
C ILE A 232 11.42 -12.28 30.83
N ILE A 233 10.59 -11.43 31.44
CA ILE A 233 10.54 -11.22 32.89
C ILE A 233 9.81 -12.36 33.61
N HIS A 234 8.68 -12.81 33.07
CA HIS A 234 7.77 -13.75 33.74
C HIS A 234 7.78 -15.17 33.15
N GLY A 235 8.65 -15.44 32.19
CA GLY A 235 8.79 -16.74 31.53
C GLY A 235 7.93 -16.91 30.28
N GLY A 236 8.33 -17.85 29.41
CA GLY A 236 7.78 -18.01 28.06
C GLY A 236 6.28 -18.29 28.03
N TYR A 237 5.79 -19.22 28.85
CA TYR A 237 4.35 -19.52 28.95
C TYR A 237 3.53 -18.32 29.41
N SER A 238 4.00 -17.57 30.41
CA SER A 238 3.35 -16.32 30.86
C SER A 238 3.29 -15.30 29.71
N GLY A 239 4.38 -15.20 28.94
CA GLY A 239 4.45 -14.41 27.72
C GLY A 239 3.41 -14.81 26.67
N VAL A 240 3.20 -16.11 26.42
CA VAL A 240 2.22 -16.60 25.43
C VAL A 240 0.79 -16.23 25.86
N LEU A 241 0.46 -16.39 27.15
CA LEU A 241 -0.85 -15.98 27.66
C LEU A 241 -1.08 -14.46 27.51
N ARG A 242 -0.04 -13.66 27.79
CA ARG A 242 -0.07 -12.21 27.62
C ARG A 242 -0.20 -11.81 26.15
N GLU A 243 0.52 -12.50 25.27
CA GLU A 243 0.43 -12.33 23.81
C GLU A 243 -1.01 -12.52 23.32
N ALA A 244 -1.65 -13.63 23.70
CA ALA A 244 -3.02 -13.93 23.32
C ALA A 244 -4.03 -12.87 23.81
N GLU A 245 -3.86 -12.36 25.03
CA GLU A 245 -4.69 -11.28 25.58
C GLU A 245 -4.56 -10.00 24.75
N VAL A 246 -3.32 -9.60 24.43
CA VAL A 246 -3.02 -8.39 23.68
C VAL A 246 -3.47 -8.53 22.23
N PHE A 247 -3.26 -9.69 21.60
CA PHE A 247 -3.74 -10.00 20.26
C PHE A 247 -5.25 -9.79 20.12
N LYS A 248 -6.05 -10.34 21.07
CA LYS A 248 -7.52 -10.20 21.10
C LYS A 248 -7.97 -8.75 21.20
N LYS A 249 -7.22 -7.91 21.90
CA LYS A 249 -7.50 -6.46 21.97
C LYS A 249 -7.18 -5.76 20.66
N LEU A 250 -6.03 -6.06 20.05
CA LEU A 250 -5.56 -5.40 18.83
C LEU A 250 -6.40 -5.76 17.60
N VAL A 251 -6.83 -7.00 17.44
CA VAL A 251 -7.61 -7.44 16.27
C VAL A 251 -8.95 -6.68 16.13
N LEU A 252 -9.49 -6.16 17.24
CA LEU A 252 -10.73 -5.38 17.25
C LEU A 252 -10.51 -3.88 17.01
N SER A 253 -9.25 -3.41 17.01
CA SER A 253 -8.90 -2.00 16.86
C SER A 253 -9.22 -1.46 15.46
N GLU A 254 -9.50 -0.16 15.36
CA GLU A 254 -9.68 0.52 14.06
C GLU A 254 -8.41 0.45 13.20
N THR A 255 -7.23 0.53 13.83
CA THR A 255 -5.93 0.37 13.16
C THR A 255 -5.82 -0.97 12.44
N ALA A 256 -6.17 -2.07 13.13
CA ALA A 256 -6.16 -3.40 12.53
C ALA A 256 -7.19 -3.51 11.39
N LYS A 257 -8.42 -3.04 11.62
CA LYS A 257 -9.46 -3.03 10.58
C LYS A 257 -9.01 -2.27 9.31
N GLY A 258 -8.39 -1.10 9.48
CA GLY A 258 -7.86 -0.31 8.37
C GLY A 258 -6.72 -1.00 7.61
N LEU A 259 -5.73 -1.53 8.31
CA LEU A 259 -4.59 -2.23 7.68
C LEU A 259 -5.03 -3.52 6.97
N ILE A 260 -5.95 -4.28 7.58
CA ILE A 260 -6.54 -5.48 6.96
C ILE A 260 -7.33 -5.11 5.70
N HIS A 261 -8.13 -4.03 5.75
CA HIS A 261 -8.82 -3.51 4.58
C HIS A 261 -7.85 -3.20 3.44
N VAL A 262 -6.79 -2.44 3.70
CA VAL A 262 -5.75 -2.13 2.70
C VAL A 262 -5.13 -3.40 2.12
N PHE A 263 -4.80 -4.38 2.96
CA PHE A 263 -4.19 -5.64 2.52
C PHE A 263 -5.05 -6.42 1.52
N PHE A 264 -6.37 -6.48 1.75
CA PHE A 264 -7.30 -7.16 0.83
C PHE A 264 -7.67 -6.30 -0.37
N ALA A 265 -7.85 -5.00 -0.18
CA ALA A 265 -8.14 -4.06 -1.25
C ALA A 265 -7.02 -4.05 -2.29
N GLN A 266 -5.75 -3.98 -1.85
CA GLN A 266 -4.59 -3.98 -2.75
C GLN A 266 -4.44 -5.25 -3.59
N ARG A 267 -4.94 -6.41 -3.13
CA ARG A 267 -4.99 -7.64 -3.94
C ARG A 267 -6.10 -7.62 -4.99
N THR A 268 -7.13 -6.84 -4.75
CA THR A 268 -8.35 -6.79 -5.57
C THR A 268 -8.26 -5.73 -6.66
N ILE A 269 -7.45 -4.67 -6.49
CA ILE A 269 -7.29 -3.59 -7.49
C ILE A 269 -6.89 -4.08 -8.89
N SER A 270 -6.17 -5.20 -8.97
CA SER A 270 -5.73 -5.75 -10.26
C SER A 270 -6.72 -6.71 -10.91
N LYS A 271 -7.86 -6.99 -10.25
CA LYS A 271 -8.97 -7.78 -10.80
C LYS A 271 -9.97 -6.80 -11.40
N ILE A 272 -9.99 -6.67 -12.71
CA ILE A 272 -10.81 -5.72 -13.43
C ILE A 272 -11.88 -6.48 -14.23
N PRO A 273 -13.18 -6.27 -13.95
CA PRO A 273 -14.27 -6.86 -14.71
C PRO A 273 -14.24 -6.42 -16.19
N GLY A 274 -14.51 -7.36 -17.10
CA GLY A 274 -14.42 -7.16 -18.55
C GLY A 274 -12.98 -7.06 -19.09
N VAL A 275 -11.97 -7.36 -18.27
CA VAL A 275 -10.55 -7.29 -18.66
C VAL A 275 -9.79 -8.53 -18.19
N THR A 276 -9.72 -8.74 -16.87
CA THR A 276 -8.93 -9.84 -16.28
C THR A 276 -9.69 -11.15 -16.14
N ASP A 277 -11.01 -11.11 -16.30
CA ASP A 277 -11.95 -12.22 -16.15
C ASP A 277 -12.41 -12.82 -17.48
N ILE A 278 -12.05 -12.21 -18.61
CA ILE A 278 -12.45 -12.66 -19.96
C ILE A 278 -11.40 -13.52 -20.68
N GLY A 279 -10.39 -14.02 -19.97
CA GLY A 279 -9.41 -14.97 -20.51
C GLY A 279 -8.35 -14.39 -21.47
N LEU A 280 -8.20 -13.07 -21.52
CA LEU A 280 -7.13 -12.41 -22.27
C LEU A 280 -5.74 -12.79 -21.74
N LYS A 281 -4.76 -12.90 -22.65
CA LYS A 281 -3.35 -13.14 -22.29
C LYS A 281 -2.57 -11.83 -22.38
N PRO A 282 -1.74 -11.48 -21.38
CA PRO A 282 -0.95 -10.25 -21.43
C PRO A 282 0.12 -10.36 -22.53
N ARG A 283 0.24 -9.31 -23.35
CA ARG A 283 1.34 -9.14 -24.30
C ARG A 283 2.56 -8.63 -23.56
N ASN A 284 3.75 -9.11 -23.96
CA ASN A 284 4.99 -8.75 -23.30
C ASN A 284 5.54 -7.45 -23.89
N VAL A 285 5.69 -6.41 -23.05
CA VAL A 285 6.32 -5.14 -23.42
C VAL A 285 7.81 -5.23 -23.14
N ARG A 286 8.63 -5.38 -24.19
CA ARG A 286 10.09 -5.51 -24.08
C ARG A 286 10.81 -4.20 -24.39
N LYS A 287 10.22 -3.40 -25.28
CA LYS A 287 10.77 -2.11 -25.73
C LYS A 287 9.72 -1.02 -25.56
N ALA A 288 10.05 0.00 -24.76
CA ALA A 288 9.21 1.16 -24.53
C ALA A 288 9.92 2.44 -24.98
N ALA A 289 9.16 3.44 -25.40
CA ALA A 289 9.66 4.80 -25.62
C ALA A 289 9.05 5.77 -24.61
N VAL A 290 9.84 6.74 -24.15
CA VAL A 290 9.41 7.84 -23.28
C VAL A 290 9.69 9.15 -24.01
N ILE A 291 8.65 9.95 -24.24
CA ILE A 291 8.77 11.24 -24.92
C ILE A 291 8.80 12.35 -23.88
N GLY A 292 9.92 13.08 -23.82
CA GLY A 292 10.22 14.09 -22.80
C GLY A 292 11.09 13.53 -21.69
N GLY A 293 12.26 14.14 -21.46
CA GLY A 293 13.28 13.77 -20.48
C GLY A 293 13.27 14.62 -19.21
N GLY A 294 12.19 15.37 -18.97
CA GLY A 294 12.00 16.16 -17.76
C GLY A 294 11.83 15.33 -16.49
N LEU A 295 11.31 15.94 -15.42
CA LEU A 295 11.15 15.30 -14.10
C LEU A 295 10.35 14.00 -14.16
N MET A 296 9.19 14.01 -14.83
CA MET A 296 8.33 12.82 -14.95
C MET A 296 8.94 11.78 -15.88
N GLY A 297 9.31 12.17 -17.10
CA GLY A 297 9.84 11.24 -18.10
C GLY A 297 11.13 10.54 -17.67
N SER A 298 12.06 11.25 -17.03
CA SER A 298 13.26 10.63 -16.45
C SER A 298 12.92 9.62 -15.34
N GLY A 299 11.94 9.92 -14.47
CA GLY A 299 11.47 8.98 -13.46
C GLY A 299 10.77 7.75 -14.05
N ILE A 300 9.98 7.92 -15.11
CA ILE A 300 9.29 6.83 -15.83
C ILE A 300 10.32 5.93 -16.51
N ALA A 301 11.26 6.51 -17.26
CA ALA A 301 12.35 5.77 -17.89
C ALA A 301 13.17 4.98 -16.86
N THR A 302 13.47 5.59 -15.71
CA THR A 302 14.16 4.91 -14.59
C THR A 302 13.35 3.70 -14.10
N ALA A 303 12.03 3.83 -13.92
CA ALA A 303 11.19 2.73 -13.45
C ALA A 303 11.15 1.56 -14.45
N LEU A 304 11.08 1.87 -15.75
CA LEU A 304 11.04 0.88 -16.83
C LEU A 304 12.36 0.08 -16.94
N ILE A 305 13.51 0.75 -16.94
CA ILE A 305 14.81 0.04 -17.04
C ILE A 305 15.10 -0.83 -15.81
N LEU A 306 14.66 -0.41 -14.61
CA LEU A 306 14.75 -1.23 -13.40
C LEU A 306 13.82 -2.45 -13.43
N GLY A 307 12.76 -2.38 -14.24
CA GLY A 307 11.90 -3.51 -14.60
C GLY A 307 12.41 -4.35 -15.78
N ASN A 308 13.65 -4.12 -16.23
CA ASN A 308 14.28 -4.82 -17.35
C ASN A 308 13.58 -4.60 -18.72
N ILE A 309 12.99 -3.43 -18.92
CA ILE A 309 12.39 -2.99 -20.20
C ILE A 309 13.38 -2.06 -20.89
N ARG A 310 13.65 -2.28 -22.19
CA ARG A 310 14.48 -1.38 -23.01
C ARG A 310 13.77 -0.06 -23.21
N VAL A 311 14.45 1.05 -22.97
CA VAL A 311 13.85 2.39 -23.05
C VAL A 311 14.55 3.24 -24.10
N ILE A 312 13.77 3.79 -25.02
CA ILE A 312 14.17 4.90 -25.87
C ILE A 312 13.67 6.20 -25.23
N LEU A 313 14.60 7.09 -24.86
CA LEU A 313 14.28 8.43 -24.39
C LEU A 313 14.35 9.40 -25.57
N LYS A 314 13.20 9.97 -25.96
CA LYS A 314 13.11 10.95 -27.05
C LYS A 314 12.98 12.36 -26.48
N GLU A 315 13.82 13.27 -26.95
CA GLU A 315 13.76 14.70 -26.61
C GLU A 315 13.72 15.59 -27.85
N VAL A 316 13.45 16.88 -27.67
CA VAL A 316 13.37 17.85 -28.77
C VAL A 316 14.74 18.35 -29.21
N ASN A 317 15.73 18.34 -28.33
CA ASN A 317 17.10 18.76 -28.63
C ASN A 317 18.14 17.99 -27.78
N SER A 318 19.40 18.11 -28.17
CA SER A 318 20.52 17.41 -27.52
C SER A 318 20.73 17.84 -26.07
N GLU A 319 20.51 19.11 -25.73
CA GLU A 319 20.69 19.63 -24.37
C GLU A 319 19.72 18.97 -23.38
N TYR A 320 18.42 19.00 -23.69
CA TYR A 320 17.40 18.35 -22.86
C TYR A 320 17.58 16.83 -22.82
N LEU A 321 17.98 16.21 -23.94
CA LEU A 321 18.29 14.79 -23.96
C LEU A 321 19.40 14.42 -22.98
N GLN A 322 20.53 15.14 -23.02
CA GLN A 322 21.65 14.90 -22.12
C GLN A 322 21.27 15.14 -20.66
N LYS A 323 20.46 16.16 -20.37
CA LYS A 323 19.93 16.41 -19.02
C LYS A 323 19.04 15.25 -18.53
N GLY A 324 18.16 14.74 -19.39
CA GLY A 324 17.30 13.59 -19.08
C GLY A 324 18.11 12.32 -18.79
N LEU A 325 19.08 11.99 -19.64
CA LEU A 325 19.98 10.84 -19.46
C LEU A 325 20.76 10.93 -18.14
N LYS A 326 21.36 12.09 -17.84
CA LYS A 326 22.07 12.32 -16.57
C LYS A 326 21.15 12.17 -15.36
N THR A 327 19.91 12.63 -15.46
CA THR A 327 18.92 12.50 -14.37
C THR A 327 18.56 11.05 -14.12
N ILE A 328 18.37 10.25 -15.18
CA ILE A 328 18.11 8.81 -15.07
C ILE A 328 19.30 8.09 -14.43
N GLU A 329 20.51 8.40 -14.88
CA GLU A 329 21.76 7.86 -14.31
C GLU A 329 21.88 8.19 -12.81
N ALA A 330 21.61 9.44 -12.43
CA ALA A 330 21.63 9.87 -11.04
C ALA A 330 20.58 9.14 -10.18
N ASN A 331 19.36 8.93 -10.71
CA ASN A 331 18.33 8.18 -10.00
C ASN A 331 18.78 6.74 -9.72
N VAL A 332 19.33 6.05 -10.73
CA VAL A 332 19.81 4.65 -10.61
C VAL A 332 20.97 4.57 -9.62
N ARG A 333 21.97 5.45 -9.75
CA ARG A 333 23.12 5.51 -8.82
C ARG A 333 22.70 5.84 -7.40
N GLY A 334 21.69 6.72 -7.22
CA GLY A 334 21.12 7.02 -5.92
C GLY A 334 20.54 5.79 -5.21
N LEU A 335 19.98 4.83 -5.95
CA LEU A 335 19.53 3.55 -5.38
C LEU A 335 20.70 2.67 -4.92
N VAL A 336 21.85 2.72 -5.62
CA VAL A 336 23.07 2.01 -5.20
C VAL A 336 23.63 2.62 -3.91
N THR A 337 23.75 3.94 -3.84
CA THR A 337 24.22 4.64 -2.63
C THR A 337 23.35 4.33 -1.42
N ARG A 338 22.03 4.18 -1.62
CA ARG A 338 21.06 3.79 -0.58
C ARG A 338 21.00 2.27 -0.33
N LYS A 339 21.89 1.48 -0.92
CA LYS A 339 21.94 0.00 -0.84
C LYS A 339 20.64 -0.70 -1.24
N LYS A 340 19.83 -0.06 -2.09
CA LYS A 340 18.57 -0.62 -2.64
C LYS A 340 18.79 -1.35 -3.97
N LEU A 341 19.95 -1.16 -4.60
CA LEU A 341 20.34 -1.79 -5.86
C LEU A 341 21.83 -2.15 -5.82
N THR A 342 22.23 -3.28 -6.41
CA THR A 342 23.65 -3.62 -6.54
C THR A 342 24.27 -2.90 -7.74
N GLN A 343 25.58 -2.67 -7.71
CA GLN A 343 26.30 -2.02 -8.81
C GLN A 343 26.09 -2.74 -10.16
N GLN A 344 26.21 -4.07 -10.17
CA GLN A 344 25.98 -4.89 -11.37
C GLN A 344 24.56 -4.71 -11.94
N LYS A 345 23.53 -4.64 -11.07
CA LYS A 345 22.15 -4.41 -11.53
C LYS A 345 21.93 -2.99 -12.04
N ALA A 346 22.63 -2.01 -11.49
CA ALA A 346 22.59 -0.63 -11.95
C ALA A 346 23.17 -0.49 -13.36
N GLU A 347 24.33 -1.06 -13.61
CA GLU A 347 24.98 -1.07 -14.94
C GLU A 347 24.12 -1.82 -15.97
N GLY A 348 23.58 -2.98 -15.59
CA GLY A 348 22.62 -3.72 -16.41
C GLY A 348 21.41 -2.87 -16.79
N ALA A 349 20.79 -2.18 -15.83
CA ALA A 349 19.64 -1.31 -16.11
C ALA A 349 20.01 -0.14 -17.03
N LEU A 350 21.14 0.54 -16.80
CA LEU A 350 21.56 1.68 -17.62
C LEU A 350 21.88 1.29 -19.06
N SER A 351 22.38 0.07 -19.30
CA SER A 351 22.62 -0.45 -20.67
C SER A 351 21.34 -0.61 -21.51
N LEU A 352 20.16 -0.59 -20.86
CA LEU A 352 18.86 -0.69 -21.53
C LEU A 352 18.33 0.68 -22.01
N LEU A 353 19.04 1.77 -21.72
CA LEU A 353 18.62 3.14 -22.04
C LEU A 353 19.33 3.65 -23.29
N LYS A 354 18.57 4.17 -24.25
CA LYS A 354 19.08 4.84 -25.45
C LYS A 354 18.40 6.19 -25.64
N GLY A 355 19.17 7.25 -25.88
CA GLY A 355 18.66 8.58 -26.19
C GLY A 355 18.53 8.83 -27.70
N VAL A 356 17.46 9.49 -28.13
CA VAL A 356 17.22 9.86 -29.54
C VAL A 356 16.58 11.25 -29.66
N LEU A 357 16.66 11.86 -30.84
CA LEU A 357 16.05 13.17 -31.13
C LEU A 357 14.83 13.05 -32.07
N ASP A 358 14.74 11.97 -32.83
CA ASP A 358 13.68 11.70 -33.80
C ASP A 358 12.96 10.37 -33.48
N TYR A 359 12.02 9.99 -34.35
CA TYR A 359 11.19 8.80 -34.20
C TYR A 359 11.71 7.56 -34.96
N THR A 360 12.92 7.59 -35.52
CA THR A 360 13.43 6.50 -36.40
C THR A 360 13.44 5.13 -35.71
N GLU A 361 13.67 5.10 -34.40
CA GLU A 361 13.77 3.90 -33.57
C GLU A 361 12.42 3.40 -33.00
N PHE A 362 11.29 3.97 -33.44
CA PHE A 362 9.95 3.66 -32.90
C PHE A 362 9.21 2.52 -33.63
N LYS A 363 9.78 1.99 -34.72
CA LYS A 363 9.12 1.00 -35.61
C LYS A 363 8.85 -0.36 -34.96
N ASP A 364 9.58 -0.69 -33.90
CA ASP A 364 9.53 -1.96 -33.15
C ASP A 364 9.24 -1.73 -31.65
N VAL A 365 8.71 -0.55 -31.29
CA VAL A 365 8.34 -0.23 -29.90
C VAL A 365 6.98 -0.86 -29.57
N ASP A 366 6.88 -1.47 -28.39
CA ASP A 366 5.66 -2.10 -27.89
C ASP A 366 4.75 -1.12 -27.13
N MET A 367 5.33 -0.06 -26.57
CA MET A 367 4.62 0.96 -25.79
C MET A 367 5.33 2.30 -25.82
N VAL A 368 4.58 3.38 -26.03
CA VAL A 368 5.06 4.76 -25.89
C VAL A 368 4.39 5.41 -24.69
N ILE A 369 5.15 6.14 -23.88
CA ILE A 369 4.63 6.99 -22.80
C ILE A 369 5.03 8.44 -23.08
N GLU A 370 4.05 9.26 -23.39
CA GLU A 370 4.19 10.70 -23.59
C GLU A 370 4.22 11.42 -22.23
N ALA A 371 5.28 12.19 -21.97
CA ALA A 371 5.52 12.92 -20.71
C ALA A 371 6.04 14.36 -20.98
N VAL A 372 5.48 15.02 -21.99
CA VAL A 372 5.73 16.43 -22.32
C VAL A 372 4.77 17.37 -21.59
N ILE A 373 5.00 18.68 -21.76
CA ILE A 373 4.20 19.74 -21.15
C ILE A 373 2.69 19.61 -21.43
N GLU A 374 1.87 20.14 -20.52
CA GLU A 374 0.40 20.12 -20.62
C GLU A 374 -0.12 21.12 -21.68
N LYS A 375 0.06 20.78 -22.96
CA LYS A 375 -0.45 21.53 -24.10
C LYS A 375 -1.18 20.59 -25.06
N ILE A 376 -2.50 20.77 -25.16
CA ILE A 376 -3.40 19.92 -25.98
C ILE A 376 -2.89 19.78 -27.42
N SER A 377 -2.60 20.89 -28.09
CA SER A 377 -2.20 20.87 -29.51
C SER A 377 -0.92 20.06 -29.75
N LEU A 378 0.05 20.16 -28.84
CA LEU A 378 1.32 19.43 -28.91
C LEU A 378 1.10 17.93 -28.69
N LYS A 379 0.28 17.56 -27.70
CA LYS A 379 -0.03 16.14 -27.44
C LYS A 379 -0.78 15.51 -28.61
N GLN A 380 -1.76 16.21 -29.19
CA GLN A 380 -2.46 15.74 -30.39
C GLN A 380 -1.51 15.52 -31.57
N GLU A 381 -0.58 16.45 -31.82
CA GLU A 381 0.44 16.31 -32.86
C GLU A 381 1.32 15.08 -32.63
N ILE A 382 1.84 14.90 -31.40
CA ILE A 382 2.62 13.73 -31.02
C ILE A 382 1.84 12.44 -31.28
N PHE A 383 0.58 12.34 -30.83
CA PHE A 383 -0.23 11.13 -31.03
C PHE A 383 -0.53 10.85 -32.50
N SER A 384 -0.75 11.88 -33.32
CA SER A 384 -0.89 11.74 -34.78
C SER A 384 0.38 11.22 -35.46
N ASP A 385 1.57 11.63 -35.00
CA ASP A 385 2.83 11.11 -35.52
C ASP A 385 3.07 9.66 -35.06
N LEU A 386 2.78 9.36 -33.79
CA LEU A 386 2.89 8.01 -33.24
C LEU A 386 1.98 7.02 -33.97
N GLU A 387 0.76 7.42 -34.34
CA GLU A 387 -0.15 6.55 -35.10
C GLU A 387 0.45 6.08 -36.42
N LYS A 388 1.18 6.97 -37.11
CA LYS A 388 1.80 6.69 -38.42
C LYS A 388 3.08 5.86 -38.31
N ILE A 389 3.84 6.04 -37.23
CA ILE A 389 5.21 5.51 -37.12
C ILE A 389 5.24 4.19 -36.34
N CYS A 390 4.46 4.09 -35.26
CA CYS A 390 4.47 2.92 -34.39
C CYS A 390 3.68 1.75 -35.00
N PRO A 391 4.10 0.50 -34.75
CA PRO A 391 3.39 -0.66 -35.25
C PRO A 391 1.97 -0.74 -34.65
N PRO A 392 1.00 -1.38 -35.33
CA PRO A 392 -0.40 -1.41 -34.91
C PRO A 392 -0.62 -1.90 -33.47
N HIS A 393 0.23 -2.81 -32.98
CA HIS A 393 0.11 -3.36 -31.63
C HIS A 393 0.61 -2.44 -30.51
N CYS A 394 1.38 -1.39 -30.84
CA CYS A 394 2.02 -0.49 -29.89
C CYS A 394 0.99 0.26 -29.03
N ILE A 395 1.18 0.26 -27.72
CA ILE A 395 0.34 1.01 -26.78
C ILE A 395 0.72 2.50 -26.83
N LEU A 396 -0.27 3.39 -27.00
CA LEU A 396 -0.07 4.84 -27.01
C LEU A 396 -0.53 5.43 -25.68
N ALA A 397 0.40 5.59 -24.74
CA ALA A 397 0.10 6.08 -23.41
C ALA A 397 0.49 7.56 -23.22
N THR A 398 -0.28 8.29 -22.43
CA THR A 398 0.06 9.64 -21.95
C THR A 398 0.15 9.67 -20.42
N ASN A 399 1.12 10.42 -19.89
CA ASN A 399 1.26 10.73 -18.47
C ASN A 399 0.55 12.05 -18.08
N THR A 400 -0.34 12.59 -18.92
CA THR A 400 -1.10 13.80 -18.57
C THR A 400 -1.79 13.66 -17.21
N SER A 401 -1.93 14.77 -16.48
CA SER A 401 -2.53 14.80 -15.14
C SER A 401 -3.92 15.43 -15.10
N THR A 402 -4.30 16.21 -16.13
CA THR A 402 -5.55 16.98 -16.14
C THR A 402 -6.30 16.97 -17.47
N ILE A 403 -5.65 16.62 -18.60
CA ILE A 403 -6.28 16.66 -19.92
C ILE A 403 -7.11 15.40 -20.17
N ASP A 404 -8.32 15.59 -20.69
CA ASP A 404 -9.20 14.51 -21.14
C ASP A 404 -8.57 13.73 -22.30
N LEU A 405 -8.43 12.40 -22.13
CA LEU A 405 -7.83 11.52 -23.14
C LEU A 405 -8.60 11.48 -24.47
N ASN A 406 -9.91 11.72 -24.47
CA ASN A 406 -10.70 11.82 -25.69
C ASN A 406 -10.25 13.00 -26.54
N ILE A 407 -9.85 14.11 -25.91
CA ILE A 407 -9.31 15.29 -26.62
C ILE A 407 -7.94 14.95 -27.22
N ILE A 408 -7.09 14.22 -26.48
CA ILE A 408 -5.77 13.79 -26.98
C ILE A 408 -5.92 12.86 -28.20
N GLY A 409 -6.84 11.90 -28.12
CA GLY A 409 -7.10 10.91 -29.18
C GLY A 409 -7.95 11.42 -30.36
N GLU A 410 -8.44 12.67 -30.33
CA GLU A 410 -9.40 13.19 -31.29
C GLU A 410 -8.91 13.14 -32.75
N LYS A 411 -7.61 13.37 -32.97
CA LYS A 411 -6.99 13.45 -34.30
C LYS A 411 -6.42 12.12 -34.83
N ILE A 412 -6.76 11.00 -34.18
CA ILE A 412 -6.30 9.67 -34.59
C ILE A 412 -7.44 8.67 -34.65
N SER A 413 -7.27 7.65 -35.49
CA SER A 413 -8.26 6.58 -35.71
C SER A 413 -8.12 5.44 -34.68
N SER A 414 -6.89 5.16 -34.25
CA SER A 414 -6.51 4.06 -33.35
C SER A 414 -6.69 4.41 -31.87
N GLN A 415 -7.87 4.93 -31.52
CA GLN A 415 -8.21 5.31 -30.14
C GLN A 415 -8.35 4.12 -29.19
N ASP A 416 -8.49 2.90 -29.72
CA ASP A 416 -8.55 1.65 -28.98
C ASP A 416 -7.24 1.28 -28.27
N ARG A 417 -6.13 1.87 -28.72
CA ARG A 417 -4.79 1.74 -28.12
C ARG A 417 -4.30 2.97 -27.36
N VAL A 418 -5.15 3.98 -27.20
CA VAL A 418 -4.89 5.16 -26.35
C VAL A 418 -5.26 4.87 -24.91
N VAL A 419 -4.35 5.16 -23.99
CA VAL A 419 -4.54 4.97 -22.55
C VAL A 419 -3.78 6.03 -21.75
N GLY A 420 -4.20 6.30 -20.52
CA GLY A 420 -3.42 7.11 -19.58
C GLY A 420 -2.55 6.18 -18.74
N ALA A 421 -1.25 6.48 -18.68
CA ALA A 421 -0.31 5.88 -17.74
C ALA A 421 0.15 6.99 -16.79
N HIS A 422 -0.71 7.35 -15.84
CA HIS A 422 -0.49 8.47 -14.95
C HIS A 422 0.36 8.04 -13.74
N PHE A 423 1.64 8.42 -13.78
CA PHE A 423 2.61 8.24 -12.70
C PHE A 423 2.59 9.41 -11.72
N PHE A 424 2.99 9.14 -10.48
CA PHE A 424 3.08 10.14 -9.42
C PHE A 424 4.54 10.51 -9.17
N SER A 425 4.83 11.81 -9.02
CA SER A 425 6.20 12.29 -8.79
C SER A 425 6.67 12.02 -7.35
N PRO A 426 7.91 11.53 -7.13
CA PRO A 426 8.88 11.05 -8.13
C PRO A 426 8.49 9.67 -8.72
N ALA A 427 8.42 9.57 -10.05
CA ALA A 427 7.84 8.42 -10.74
C ALA A 427 8.55 7.07 -10.54
N HIS A 428 9.82 7.05 -10.15
CA HIS A 428 10.55 5.81 -9.81
C HIS A 428 10.40 5.40 -8.34
N ILE A 429 9.81 6.25 -7.50
CA ILE A 429 9.63 6.03 -6.05
C ILE A 429 8.16 5.73 -5.73
N MET A 430 7.24 6.56 -6.23
CA MET A 430 5.82 6.48 -5.86
C MET A 430 5.18 5.18 -6.35
N PRO A 431 4.47 4.42 -5.51
CA PRO A 431 4.01 3.07 -5.85
C PRO A 431 2.79 3.04 -6.78
N LEU A 432 1.99 4.10 -6.81
CA LEU A 432 0.76 4.15 -7.61
C LEU A 432 1.04 4.35 -9.11
N LEU A 433 0.27 3.66 -9.95
CA LEU A 433 0.10 3.94 -11.36
C LEU A 433 -1.41 3.99 -11.66
N GLU A 434 -1.93 5.15 -12.04
CA GLU A 434 -3.31 5.26 -12.52
C GLU A 434 -3.35 4.89 -14.01
N ILE A 435 -4.12 3.85 -14.33
CA ILE A 435 -4.41 3.43 -15.70
C ILE A 435 -5.75 4.06 -16.09
N VAL A 436 -5.67 5.17 -16.82
CA VAL A 436 -6.85 5.93 -17.21
C VAL A 436 -7.40 5.37 -18.51
N ARG A 437 -8.65 4.88 -18.49
CA ARG A 437 -9.32 4.34 -19.68
C ARG A 437 -10.40 5.28 -20.20
N THR A 438 -10.53 5.32 -21.52
CA THR A 438 -11.71 5.85 -22.20
C THR A 438 -12.68 4.71 -22.49
N ASN A 439 -13.87 5.02 -23.03
CA ASN A 439 -14.80 4.01 -23.52
C ASN A 439 -14.28 3.27 -24.77
N LYS A 440 -13.29 3.82 -25.46
CA LYS A 440 -12.69 3.24 -26.67
C LYS A 440 -11.49 2.37 -26.35
N THR A 441 -10.78 2.64 -25.24
CA THR A 441 -9.58 1.90 -24.83
C THR A 441 -9.88 0.41 -24.70
N SER A 442 -9.14 -0.43 -25.44
CA SER A 442 -9.36 -1.87 -25.48
C SER A 442 -8.97 -2.57 -24.16
N ALA A 443 -9.67 -3.65 -23.84
CA ALA A 443 -9.37 -4.48 -22.68
C ALA A 443 -7.94 -5.04 -22.71
N GLN A 444 -7.42 -5.37 -23.90
CA GLN A 444 -6.06 -5.87 -24.07
C GLN A 444 -5.02 -4.84 -23.60
N VAL A 445 -5.18 -3.58 -23.96
CA VAL A 445 -4.25 -2.50 -23.60
C VAL A 445 -4.26 -2.25 -22.08
N ILE A 446 -5.44 -2.30 -21.47
CA ILE A 446 -5.56 -2.19 -20.00
C ILE A 446 -4.84 -3.36 -19.32
N LEU A 447 -5.04 -4.60 -19.79
CA LEU A 447 -4.37 -5.79 -19.23
C LEU A 447 -2.85 -5.73 -19.37
N ASP A 448 -2.35 -5.30 -20.53
CA ASP A 448 -0.92 -5.17 -20.78
C ASP A 448 -0.30 -4.13 -19.86
N LEU A 449 -0.95 -2.97 -19.68
CA LEU A 449 -0.45 -1.92 -18.80
C LEU A 449 -0.53 -2.30 -17.31
N ILE A 450 -1.54 -3.07 -16.88
CA ILE A 450 -1.57 -3.69 -15.55
C ILE A 450 -0.34 -4.60 -15.38
N THR A 451 0.00 -5.37 -16.40
CA THR A 451 1.13 -6.31 -16.37
C THR A 451 2.46 -5.55 -16.31
N VAL A 452 2.62 -4.52 -17.14
CA VAL A 452 3.78 -3.61 -17.08
C VAL A 452 3.90 -3.00 -15.69
N GLY A 453 2.81 -2.45 -15.14
CA GLY A 453 2.78 -1.88 -13.79
C GLY A 453 3.33 -2.86 -12.74
N LYS A 454 2.89 -4.12 -12.77
CA LYS A 454 3.40 -5.17 -11.87
C LYS A 454 4.89 -5.47 -12.08
N VAL A 455 5.35 -5.54 -13.34
CA VAL A 455 6.77 -5.77 -13.69
C VAL A 455 7.67 -4.66 -13.11
N ILE A 456 7.25 -3.41 -13.23
CA ILE A 456 7.98 -2.25 -12.67
C ILE A 456 7.67 -1.98 -11.18
N LYS A 457 7.06 -2.95 -10.49
CA LYS A 457 6.71 -2.91 -9.05
C LYS A 457 5.82 -1.72 -8.66
N LYS A 458 4.96 -1.28 -9.57
CA LYS A 458 3.84 -0.37 -9.30
C LYS A 458 2.59 -1.15 -8.93
N SER A 459 1.66 -0.46 -8.28
CA SER A 459 0.29 -0.91 -8.04
C SER A 459 -0.63 -0.22 -9.05
N PRO A 460 -1.03 -0.92 -10.13
CA PRO A 460 -1.92 -0.35 -11.13
C PRO A 460 -3.35 -0.26 -10.60
N VAL A 461 -3.96 0.92 -10.71
CA VAL A 461 -5.39 1.15 -10.43
C VAL A 461 -6.06 1.65 -11.70
N VAL A 462 -7.08 0.94 -12.19
CA VAL A 462 -7.80 1.34 -13.40
C VAL A 462 -8.88 2.36 -13.04
N VAL A 463 -8.84 3.51 -13.71
CA VAL A 463 -9.73 4.64 -13.46
C VAL A 463 -10.36 5.16 -14.75
N GLY A 464 -11.52 5.76 -14.65
CA GLY A 464 -12.21 6.42 -15.73
C GLY A 464 -11.56 7.76 -16.07
N ASN A 465 -11.66 8.14 -17.34
CA ASN A 465 -11.18 9.41 -17.84
C ASN A 465 -12.05 10.59 -17.35
N CYS A 466 -11.45 11.52 -16.62
CA CYS A 466 -12.01 12.81 -16.21
C CYS A 466 -10.88 13.76 -15.78
N THR A 467 -11.16 15.06 -15.65
CA THR A 467 -10.17 16.04 -15.16
C THR A 467 -9.65 15.65 -13.78
N GLY A 468 -8.34 15.36 -13.68
CA GLY A 468 -7.69 14.94 -12.43
C GLY A 468 -7.90 13.47 -12.05
N PHE A 469 -8.57 12.67 -12.88
CA PHE A 469 -8.80 11.23 -12.70
C PHE A 469 -9.39 10.87 -11.32
N ALA A 470 -8.83 9.89 -10.61
CA ALA A 470 -9.32 9.50 -9.29
C ALA A 470 -8.62 10.30 -8.19
N VAL A 471 -7.28 10.27 -8.12
CA VAL A 471 -6.54 10.85 -7.00
C VAL A 471 -6.53 12.37 -7.02
N ASN A 472 -6.03 13.00 -8.08
CA ASN A 472 -5.88 14.46 -8.12
C ASN A 472 -7.24 15.14 -8.00
N ARG A 473 -8.28 14.57 -8.64
CA ARG A 473 -9.65 15.04 -8.50
C ARG A 473 -10.15 14.89 -7.07
N THR A 474 -10.02 13.73 -6.44
CA THR A 474 -10.49 13.55 -5.06
C THR A 474 -9.83 14.53 -4.09
N PHE A 475 -8.55 14.85 -4.31
CA PHE A 475 -7.76 15.69 -3.41
C PHE A 475 -7.65 17.17 -3.81
N PHE A 476 -8.20 17.63 -4.94
CA PHE A 476 -8.19 19.06 -5.27
C PHE A 476 -8.78 19.96 -4.16
N PRO A 477 -9.81 19.53 -3.40
CA PRO A 477 -10.34 20.33 -2.28
C PRO A 477 -9.37 20.48 -1.09
N TYR A 478 -8.30 19.67 -1.01
CA TYR A 478 -7.41 19.61 0.14
C TYR A 478 -6.75 20.96 0.45
N ALA A 479 -6.11 21.58 -0.55
CA ALA A 479 -5.51 22.90 -0.41
C ALA A 479 -6.58 23.99 -0.25
N GLN A 480 -7.73 23.84 -0.92
CA GLN A 480 -8.82 24.80 -0.88
C GLN A 480 -9.47 24.90 0.52
N GLY A 481 -9.63 23.78 1.23
CA GLY A 481 -10.09 23.76 2.61
C GLY A 481 -9.12 24.49 3.55
N ALA A 482 -7.81 24.32 3.34
CA ALA A 482 -6.79 25.06 4.10
C ALA A 482 -6.81 26.56 3.78
N HIS A 483 -6.94 26.95 2.50
CA HIS A 483 -7.07 28.36 2.11
C HIS A 483 -8.31 29.01 2.74
N LEU A 484 -9.42 28.28 2.83
CA LEU A 484 -10.62 28.77 3.50
C LEU A 484 -10.37 29.00 5.00
N LEU A 485 -9.72 28.06 5.69
CA LEU A 485 -9.38 28.22 7.11
C LEU A 485 -8.40 29.38 7.35
N VAL A 486 -7.39 29.56 6.49
CA VAL A 486 -6.48 30.71 6.54
C VAL A 486 -7.25 32.02 6.30
N ASN A 487 -8.20 32.03 5.37
CA ASN A 487 -9.09 33.18 5.15
C ASN A 487 -9.95 33.51 6.38
N LEU A 488 -10.26 32.51 7.22
CA LEU A 488 -10.95 32.68 8.51
C LEU A 488 -10.01 33.09 9.65
N GLY A 489 -8.72 33.29 9.38
CA GLY A 489 -7.72 33.68 10.38
C GLY A 489 -7.12 32.53 11.18
N VAL A 490 -7.32 31.28 10.76
CA VAL A 490 -6.66 30.13 11.38
C VAL A 490 -5.18 30.10 11.00
N ASP A 491 -4.32 29.95 12.00
CA ASP A 491 -2.88 29.81 11.81
C ASP A 491 -2.53 28.61 10.92
N GLY A 492 -1.75 28.86 9.86
CA GLY A 492 -1.31 27.84 8.91
C GLY A 492 -0.46 26.75 9.54
N PHE A 493 0.39 27.09 10.53
CA PHE A 493 1.20 26.08 11.23
C PHE A 493 0.33 25.14 12.06
N ARG A 494 -0.71 25.67 12.72
CA ARG A 494 -1.72 24.84 13.40
C ARG A 494 -2.43 23.90 12.42
N ILE A 495 -2.82 24.37 11.24
CA ILE A 495 -3.45 23.54 10.20
C ILE A 495 -2.53 22.38 9.79
N ASP A 496 -1.31 22.68 9.36
CA ASP A 496 -0.38 21.66 8.86
C ASP A 496 0.01 20.67 9.97
N ARG A 497 0.18 21.14 11.22
CA ARG A 497 0.44 20.26 12.38
C ARG A 497 -0.73 19.32 12.65
N LEU A 498 -1.97 19.78 12.58
CA LEU A 498 -3.14 18.93 12.82
C LEU A 498 -3.30 17.86 11.74
N ILE A 499 -3.03 18.21 10.49
CA ILE A 499 -3.10 17.27 9.37
C ILE A 499 -1.96 16.25 9.41
N THR A 500 -0.76 16.66 9.82
CA THR A 500 0.35 15.72 10.04
C THR A 500 0.10 14.80 11.24
N ASN A 501 -0.46 15.33 12.35
CA ASN A 501 -0.91 14.52 13.49
C ASN A 501 -2.08 13.58 13.15
N PHE A 502 -2.90 13.91 12.15
CA PHE A 502 -3.93 13.01 11.65
C PHE A 502 -3.31 11.77 10.97
N GLY A 503 -2.15 11.94 10.33
CA GLY A 503 -1.36 10.87 9.72
C GLY A 503 -0.86 11.13 8.31
N LEU A 504 -1.18 12.29 7.69
CA LEU A 504 -0.62 12.64 6.38
C LEU A 504 0.85 13.07 6.54
N PRO A 505 1.75 12.74 5.59
CA PRO A 505 3.17 13.07 5.72
C PRO A 505 3.45 14.58 5.69
N MET A 506 2.53 15.37 5.12
CA MET A 506 2.69 16.80 4.92
C MET A 506 1.33 17.50 4.95
N GLY A 507 1.28 18.65 5.62
CA GLY A 507 0.09 19.50 5.62
C GLY A 507 -0.17 20.15 4.26
N PRO A 508 -1.41 20.60 4.00
CA PRO A 508 -1.80 21.16 2.71
C PRO A 508 -1.01 22.40 2.29
N LEU A 509 -0.58 23.25 3.23
CA LEU A 509 0.16 24.48 2.91
C LEU A 509 1.61 24.16 2.57
N GLN A 510 2.29 23.38 3.41
CA GLN A 510 3.65 22.90 3.12
C GLN A 510 3.73 22.07 1.83
N LEU A 511 2.70 21.27 1.52
CA LEU A 511 2.64 20.52 0.26
C LEU A 511 2.56 21.45 -0.95
N GLN A 512 1.81 22.55 -0.83
CA GLN A 512 1.72 23.55 -1.88
C GLN A 512 3.07 24.27 -2.10
N ASP A 513 3.80 24.59 -1.02
CA ASP A 513 5.15 25.17 -1.10
C ASP A 513 6.13 24.22 -1.81
N LEU A 514 6.07 22.93 -1.47
CA LEU A 514 6.90 21.91 -2.10
C LEU A 514 6.58 21.70 -3.59
N ALA A 515 5.30 21.71 -3.95
CA ALA A 515 4.85 21.55 -5.34
C ALA A 515 5.15 22.78 -6.20
N GLY A 516 5.14 23.97 -5.59
CA GLY A 516 5.39 25.25 -6.23
C GLY A 516 4.12 25.94 -6.71
N TYR A 517 4.03 27.26 -6.49
CA TYR A 517 2.83 28.05 -6.76
C TYR A 517 2.44 28.15 -8.24
N GLY A 518 3.42 28.05 -9.16
CA GLY A 518 3.13 28.03 -10.60
C GLY A 518 2.28 26.82 -10.99
N VAL A 519 2.60 25.64 -10.45
CA VAL A 519 1.81 24.41 -10.62
C VAL A 519 0.44 24.58 -9.98
N ALA A 520 0.38 25.11 -8.75
CA ALA A 520 -0.89 25.32 -8.05
C ALA A 520 -1.85 26.26 -8.82
N LEU A 521 -1.34 27.34 -9.42
CA LEU A 521 -2.14 28.26 -10.22
C LEU A 521 -2.64 27.62 -11.52
N ALA A 522 -1.80 26.84 -12.20
CA ALA A 522 -2.19 26.14 -13.41
C ALA A 522 -3.28 25.09 -13.11
N VAL A 523 -3.03 24.19 -12.16
CA VAL A 523 -3.95 23.13 -11.75
C VAL A 523 -5.24 23.71 -11.16
N GLY A 524 -5.15 24.79 -10.37
CA GLY A 524 -6.31 25.47 -9.81
C GLY A 524 -7.26 26.03 -10.87
N LYS A 525 -6.74 26.52 -12.01
CA LYS A 525 -7.56 26.97 -13.14
C LYS A 525 -8.29 25.80 -13.82
N GLU A 526 -7.61 24.68 -14.03
CA GLU A 526 -8.20 23.48 -14.62
C GLU A 526 -9.40 22.98 -13.78
N PHE A 527 -9.22 22.83 -12.46
CA PHE A 527 -10.31 22.41 -11.58
C PHE A 527 -11.42 23.47 -11.45
N ALA A 528 -11.09 24.76 -11.45
CA ALA A 528 -12.11 25.81 -11.43
C ALA A 528 -12.92 25.87 -12.74
N GLY A 529 -12.31 25.50 -13.88
CA GLY A 529 -13.01 25.35 -15.16
C GLY A 529 -13.89 24.10 -15.20
N ALA A 530 -13.38 22.97 -14.71
CA ALA A 530 -14.09 21.70 -14.73
C ALA A 530 -15.23 21.62 -13.69
N PHE A 531 -15.03 22.20 -12.49
CA PHE A 531 -15.94 22.08 -11.34
C PHE A 531 -16.25 23.45 -10.70
N PRO A 532 -16.80 24.42 -11.48
CA PRO A 532 -16.99 25.80 -11.02
C PRO A 532 -17.96 25.94 -9.84
N ASP A 533 -18.88 24.99 -9.67
CA ASP A 533 -19.89 24.97 -8.60
C ASP A 533 -19.34 24.58 -7.22
N ARG A 534 -18.13 23.99 -7.18
CA ARG A 534 -17.57 23.37 -5.98
C ARG A 534 -16.08 23.62 -5.78
N THR A 535 -15.56 24.71 -6.36
CA THR A 535 -14.23 25.23 -6.07
C THR A 535 -14.30 26.44 -5.16
N PHE A 536 -13.37 26.54 -4.21
CA PHE A 536 -13.19 27.74 -3.42
C PHE A 536 -12.28 28.72 -4.14
N LYS A 537 -12.80 29.92 -4.42
CA LYS A 537 -12.00 31.08 -4.83
C LYS A 537 -11.98 32.05 -3.67
N THR A 538 -10.80 32.55 -3.31
CA THR A 538 -10.68 33.51 -2.21
C THR A 538 -11.38 34.82 -2.59
N PRO A 539 -12.42 35.24 -1.86
CA PRO A 539 -13.03 36.55 -2.05
C PRO A 539 -12.34 37.60 -1.18
N LEU A 540 -11.20 37.28 -0.55
CA LEU A 540 -10.64 38.04 0.56
C LEU A 540 -10.31 39.48 0.16
N VAL A 541 -9.77 39.71 -1.04
CA VAL A 541 -9.51 41.07 -1.53
C VAL A 541 -10.82 41.85 -1.72
N ASP A 542 -11.83 41.24 -2.34
CA ASP A 542 -13.14 41.87 -2.55
C ASP A 542 -13.89 42.12 -1.23
N LEU A 543 -13.77 41.21 -0.26
CA LEU A 543 -14.36 41.34 1.07
C LEU A 543 -13.64 42.38 1.92
N LEU A 544 -12.31 42.47 1.83
CA LEU A 544 -11.54 43.54 2.47
C LEU A 544 -12.00 44.89 1.92
N ILE A 545 -12.14 45.02 0.60
CA ILE A 545 -12.64 46.27 -0.01
C ILE A 545 -14.08 46.57 0.45
N LYS A 546 -15.00 45.59 0.39
CA LYS A 546 -16.41 45.76 0.80
C LYS A 546 -16.59 46.05 2.30
N SER A 547 -15.71 45.51 3.16
CA SER A 547 -15.72 45.77 4.60
C SER A 547 -15.05 47.10 4.99
N GLY A 548 -14.73 47.94 3.99
CA GLY A 548 -14.05 49.21 4.23
C GLY A 548 -12.64 49.01 4.76
N ARG A 549 -11.94 47.96 4.31
CA ARG A 549 -10.56 47.63 4.66
C ARG A 549 -9.66 47.76 3.43
N ASN A 550 -9.34 49.00 3.06
CA ASN A 550 -8.58 49.35 1.86
C ASN A 550 -7.08 49.50 2.13
N GLY A 551 -6.56 48.75 3.11
CA GLY A 551 -5.15 48.75 3.46
C GLY A 551 -4.72 50.05 4.14
N LYS A 552 -3.51 50.51 3.82
CA LYS A 552 -2.92 51.69 4.45
C LYS A 552 -3.75 52.97 4.22
N ASN A 553 -4.51 53.03 3.12
CA ASN A 553 -5.27 54.21 2.72
C ASN A 553 -6.36 54.61 3.75
N ASN A 554 -6.93 53.65 4.47
CA ASN A 554 -7.93 53.89 5.50
C ASN A 554 -7.56 53.25 6.85
N GLY A 555 -6.27 52.96 7.04
CA GLY A 555 -5.74 52.45 8.30
C GLY A 555 -6.08 50.98 8.60
N LYS A 556 -6.81 50.27 7.73
CA LYS A 556 -7.27 48.88 7.99
C LYS A 556 -7.26 48.08 6.69
N GLY A 557 -6.62 46.91 6.69
CA GLY A 557 -6.55 45.97 5.56
C GLY A 557 -6.44 44.55 6.08
N TYR A 558 -5.43 43.81 5.61
CA TYR A 558 -4.98 42.59 6.30
C TYR A 558 -4.46 42.86 7.72
N TYR A 559 -3.98 44.09 7.96
CA TYR A 559 -3.43 44.57 9.22
C TYR A 559 -4.12 45.88 9.62
N ILE A 560 -3.94 46.28 10.88
CA ILE A 560 -4.21 47.63 11.35
C ILE A 560 -2.96 48.48 11.10
N TYR A 561 -3.13 49.60 10.41
CA TYR A 561 -2.08 50.57 10.10
C TYR A 561 -2.29 51.83 10.93
N GLU A 562 -1.43 52.04 11.92
CA GLU A 562 -1.34 53.28 12.68
C GLU A 562 -0.20 54.15 12.11
N LYS A 563 -0.43 55.46 12.00
CA LYS A 563 0.55 56.41 11.43
C LYS A 563 1.82 56.40 12.28
N GLY A 564 2.97 56.14 11.67
CA GLY A 564 4.28 56.09 12.34
C GLY A 564 4.62 54.76 13.01
N SER A 565 3.75 53.74 12.95
CA SER A 565 3.98 52.43 13.56
C SER A 565 4.10 51.31 12.52
N ARG A 566 4.70 50.18 12.93
CA ARG A 566 4.66 48.94 12.15
C ARG A 566 3.22 48.39 12.13
N PRO A 567 2.76 47.76 11.03
CA PRO A 567 1.42 47.18 10.93
C PRO A 567 1.19 46.15 12.04
N LYS A 568 0.02 46.23 12.70
CA LYS A 568 -0.38 45.33 13.78
C LYS A 568 -1.40 44.29 13.27
N PRO A 569 -1.37 43.04 13.74
CA PRO A 569 -2.40 42.04 13.41
C PRO A 569 -3.80 42.52 13.83
N ASP A 570 -4.83 42.16 13.06
CA ASP A 570 -6.25 42.37 13.42
C ASP A 570 -6.93 41.02 13.73
N PRO A 571 -6.90 40.55 15.00
CA PRO A 571 -7.44 39.24 15.34
C PRO A 571 -8.98 39.30 15.39
N SER A 572 -9.64 38.79 14.36
CA SER A 572 -11.05 38.40 14.45
C SER A 572 -11.13 37.01 15.08
N PRO A 573 -11.78 36.83 16.24
CA PRO A 573 -11.79 35.55 16.94
C PRO A 573 -12.79 34.59 16.29
N ILE A 574 -12.37 33.84 15.29
CA ILE A 574 -13.11 32.65 14.86
C ILE A 574 -12.58 31.46 15.67
N SER A 575 -13.35 31.04 16.66
CA SER A 575 -12.99 29.88 17.50
C SER A 575 -13.36 28.59 16.77
N ILE A 576 -12.47 28.11 15.91
CA ILE A 576 -12.56 26.80 15.25
C ILE A 576 -11.78 25.77 16.07
N THR A 577 -12.42 24.65 16.42
CA THR A 577 -11.76 23.56 17.16
C THR A 577 -10.74 22.81 16.30
N ASP A 578 -9.79 22.12 16.93
CA ASP A 578 -8.81 21.30 16.21
C ASP A 578 -9.47 20.20 15.38
N GLN A 579 -10.54 19.58 15.90
CA GLN A 579 -11.33 18.59 15.17
C GLN A 579 -12.03 19.21 13.96
N GLU A 580 -12.68 20.37 14.13
CA GLU A 580 -13.31 21.06 13.00
C GLU A 580 -12.30 21.46 11.92
N ILE A 581 -11.07 21.86 12.28
CA ILE A 581 -10.01 22.14 11.29
C ILE A 581 -9.72 20.92 10.42
N VAL A 582 -9.53 19.75 11.04
CA VAL A 582 -9.26 18.50 10.32
C VAL A 582 -10.45 18.13 9.42
N GLU A 583 -11.67 18.20 9.95
CA GLU A 583 -12.88 17.88 9.19
C GLU A 583 -13.19 18.87 8.06
N MET A 584 -12.96 20.17 8.27
CA MET A 584 -13.14 21.23 7.25
C MET A 584 -12.17 21.08 6.08
N ILE A 585 -11.07 20.33 6.25
CA ILE A 585 -10.12 19.97 5.21
C ILE A 585 -10.46 18.62 4.57
N LEU A 586 -10.76 17.60 5.38
CA LEU A 586 -10.93 16.23 4.89
C LEU A 586 -12.35 15.91 4.39
N PHE A 587 -13.41 16.51 4.94
CA PHE A 587 -14.77 16.22 4.49
C PHE A 587 -15.06 16.70 3.06
N PRO A 588 -14.53 17.83 2.57
CA PRO A 588 -14.60 18.17 1.15
C PRO A 588 -13.97 17.10 0.24
N ILE A 589 -12.87 16.48 0.67
CA ILE A 589 -12.21 15.37 -0.06
C ILE A 589 -13.13 14.14 -0.07
N VAL A 590 -13.71 13.76 1.07
CA VAL A 590 -14.70 12.68 1.14
C VAL A 590 -15.91 12.96 0.24
N ASN A 591 -16.35 14.20 0.20
CA ASN A 591 -17.47 14.63 -0.62
C ASN A 591 -17.14 14.53 -2.12
N GLU A 592 -15.92 14.84 -2.53
CA GLU A 592 -15.47 14.63 -3.90
C GLU A 592 -15.25 13.14 -4.22
N ALA A 593 -14.76 12.35 -3.27
CA ALA A 593 -14.69 10.89 -3.39
C ALA A 593 -16.07 10.28 -3.66
N CYS A 594 -17.12 10.79 -2.99
CA CYS A 594 -18.50 10.37 -3.25
C CYS A 594 -18.93 10.63 -4.71
N ARG A 595 -18.50 11.75 -5.31
CA ARG A 595 -18.79 12.06 -6.73
C ARG A 595 -17.99 11.18 -7.67
N VAL A 596 -16.71 10.93 -7.37
CA VAL A 596 -15.85 9.99 -8.10
C VAL A 596 -16.47 8.58 -8.12
N LEU A 597 -17.09 8.16 -7.01
CA LEU A 597 -17.85 6.90 -6.93
C LEU A 597 -19.17 6.95 -7.70
N GLU A 598 -19.96 8.03 -7.55
CA GLU A 598 -21.25 8.21 -8.23
C GLU A 598 -21.11 8.19 -9.76
N GLU A 599 -20.05 8.80 -10.27
CA GLU A 599 -19.75 8.92 -11.70
C GLU A 599 -19.05 7.68 -12.27
N GLY A 600 -18.70 6.70 -11.43
CA GLY A 600 -18.05 5.46 -11.88
C GLY A 600 -16.61 5.65 -12.37
N VAL A 601 -15.92 6.71 -11.89
CA VAL A 601 -14.50 6.94 -12.19
C VAL A 601 -13.64 5.82 -11.60
N VAL A 602 -14.04 5.24 -10.49
CA VAL A 602 -13.44 4.01 -9.96
C VAL A 602 -14.46 2.88 -9.97
N ILE A 603 -13.99 1.64 -10.07
CA ILE A 603 -14.86 0.45 -10.10
C ILE A 603 -15.42 0.18 -8.70
N ARG A 604 -14.61 0.40 -7.66
CA ARG A 604 -14.96 0.11 -6.25
C ARG A 604 -14.44 1.21 -5.34
N ALA A 605 -15.10 1.39 -4.20
CA ALA A 605 -14.60 2.23 -3.11
C ALA A 605 -13.20 1.82 -2.65
N SER A 606 -12.93 0.52 -2.56
CA SER A 606 -11.62 -0.03 -2.20
C SER A 606 -10.51 0.38 -3.18
N ASP A 607 -10.84 0.57 -4.46
CA ASP A 607 -9.84 0.97 -5.46
C ASP A 607 -9.42 2.43 -5.23
N LEU A 608 -10.37 3.30 -4.86
CA LEU A 608 -10.08 4.68 -4.47
C LEU A 608 -9.35 4.79 -3.13
N ASP A 609 -9.67 3.93 -2.16
CA ASP A 609 -8.92 3.85 -0.90
C ASP A 609 -7.44 3.54 -1.17
N ILE A 610 -7.14 2.52 -1.97
CA ILE A 610 -5.76 2.18 -2.32
C ILE A 610 -5.10 3.30 -3.12
N ALA A 611 -5.81 3.92 -4.07
CA ALA A 611 -5.28 5.06 -4.81
C ALA A 611 -4.95 6.24 -3.86
N SER A 612 -5.79 6.51 -2.85
CA SER A 612 -5.53 7.55 -1.84
C SER A 612 -4.33 7.23 -0.96
N VAL A 613 -4.17 5.97 -0.53
CA VAL A 613 -3.04 5.49 0.28
C VAL A 613 -1.73 5.56 -0.52
N LEU A 614 -1.74 5.14 -1.78
CA LEU A 614 -0.52 5.01 -2.59
C LEU A 614 -0.15 6.29 -3.35
N GLY A 615 -1.14 7.14 -3.67
CA GLY A 615 -0.96 8.39 -4.42
C GLY A 615 -0.76 9.60 -3.52
N MET A 616 -1.58 9.74 -2.48
CA MET A 616 -1.56 10.88 -1.54
C MET A 616 -1.03 10.54 -0.16
N SER A 617 -0.53 9.31 0.03
CA SER A 617 -0.05 8.84 1.33
C SER A 617 -1.10 8.98 2.45
N PHE A 618 -2.39 8.79 2.11
CA PHE A 618 -3.43 8.72 3.13
C PHE A 618 -3.06 7.59 4.11
N PRO A 619 -3.16 7.81 5.44
CA PRO A 619 -2.65 6.86 6.43
C PRO A 619 -3.30 5.49 6.27
N SER A 620 -2.50 4.47 5.92
CA SER A 620 -2.99 3.11 5.65
C SER A 620 -3.66 2.47 6.86
N TYR A 621 -3.24 2.84 8.08
CA TYR A 621 -3.88 2.41 9.32
C TYR A 621 -5.29 2.98 9.53
N ARG A 622 -5.71 3.92 8.70
CA ARG A 622 -7.10 4.39 8.59
C ARG A 622 -7.83 3.82 7.36
N GLY A 623 -7.26 2.82 6.69
CA GLY A 623 -7.87 2.09 5.56
C GLY A 623 -7.82 2.81 4.20
N GLY A 624 -8.00 4.12 4.18
CA GLY A 624 -8.20 4.91 2.97
C GLY A 624 -9.31 5.94 3.17
N ILE A 625 -9.49 6.86 2.22
CA ILE A 625 -10.42 7.99 2.39
C ILE A 625 -11.88 7.56 2.58
N VAL A 626 -12.37 6.57 1.84
CA VAL A 626 -13.76 6.09 1.90
C VAL A 626 -13.96 5.20 3.13
N PHE A 627 -13.00 4.30 3.39
CA PHE A 627 -13.04 3.46 4.60
C PHE A 627 -13.04 4.30 5.88
N TRP A 628 -12.16 5.31 5.96
CA TRP A 628 -12.12 6.24 7.09
C TRP A 628 -13.44 7.00 7.23
N ALA A 629 -14.01 7.47 6.12
CA ALA A 629 -15.29 8.17 6.13
C ALA A 629 -16.45 7.28 6.62
N ASP A 630 -16.41 5.96 6.35
CA ASP A 630 -17.38 5.01 6.89
C ASP A 630 -17.24 4.81 8.40
N LEU A 631 -16.02 4.84 8.94
CA LEU A 631 -15.79 4.84 10.39
C LEU A 631 -16.32 6.12 11.06
N VAL A 632 -16.13 7.27 10.42
CA VAL A 632 -16.65 8.57 10.89
C VAL A 632 -18.19 8.60 10.82
N GLY A 633 -18.76 8.02 9.76
CA GLY A 633 -20.20 7.92 9.54
C GLY A 633 -20.74 8.99 8.59
N ALA A 634 -21.42 8.54 7.53
CA ALA A 634 -21.97 9.40 6.47
C ALA A 634 -22.89 10.52 7.00
N LYS A 635 -23.67 10.26 8.05
CA LYS A 635 -24.59 11.23 8.65
C LYS A 635 -23.87 12.41 9.30
N HIS A 636 -22.78 12.15 10.02
CA HIS A 636 -21.95 13.21 10.62
C HIS A 636 -21.34 14.09 9.53
N ILE A 637 -20.72 13.44 8.53
CA ILE A 637 -20.07 14.14 7.41
C ILE A 637 -21.07 15.01 6.64
N TYR A 638 -22.24 14.46 6.31
CA TYR A 638 -23.31 15.21 5.64
C TYR A 638 -23.76 16.43 6.45
N ASN A 639 -24.02 16.26 7.75
CA ASN A 639 -24.49 17.35 8.61
C ASN A 639 -23.44 18.46 8.77
N SER A 640 -22.17 18.10 8.95
CA SER A 640 -21.06 19.07 9.04
C SER A 640 -20.90 19.85 7.75
N LEU A 641 -20.88 19.17 6.60
CA LEU A 641 -20.83 19.81 5.28
C LEU A 641 -22.04 20.72 5.03
N LYS A 642 -23.24 20.29 5.40
CA LYS A 642 -24.46 21.11 5.29
C LYS A 642 -24.38 22.38 6.14
N LYS A 643 -23.90 22.27 7.39
CA LYS A 643 -23.63 23.42 8.28
C LYS A 643 -22.66 24.40 7.63
N TRP A 644 -21.51 23.92 7.15
CA TRP A 644 -20.52 24.79 6.54
C TRP A 644 -20.93 25.34 5.17
N ALA A 645 -21.78 24.63 4.43
CA ALA A 645 -22.34 25.15 3.19
C ALA A 645 -23.23 26.37 3.42
N GLN A 646 -23.98 26.39 4.54
CA GLN A 646 -24.78 27.55 4.95
C GLN A 646 -23.91 28.74 5.37
N LEU A 647 -22.76 28.47 6.02
CA LEU A 647 -21.87 29.52 6.54
C LEU A 647 -20.90 30.08 5.51
N TYR A 648 -20.31 29.21 4.68
CA TYR A 648 -19.17 29.53 3.82
C TYR A 648 -19.44 29.28 2.32
N GLY A 649 -20.66 28.83 1.98
CA GLY A 649 -21.12 28.70 0.60
C GLY A 649 -20.83 27.35 -0.05
N ASN A 650 -20.95 27.32 -1.38
CA ASN A 650 -21.10 26.08 -2.15
C ASN A 650 -19.91 25.11 -2.12
N PHE A 651 -18.71 25.56 -1.73
CA PHE A 651 -17.54 24.68 -1.58
C PHE A 651 -17.84 23.47 -0.67
N TYR A 652 -18.60 23.68 0.40
CA TYR A 652 -18.99 22.62 1.34
C TYR A 652 -20.30 21.92 0.98
N LYS A 653 -20.95 22.25 -0.14
CA LYS A 653 -22.25 21.68 -0.51
C LYS A 653 -22.15 20.14 -0.61
N PRO A 654 -22.93 19.38 0.21
CA PRO A 654 -22.92 17.92 0.13
C PRO A 654 -23.29 17.42 -1.28
N SER A 655 -22.63 16.37 -1.74
CA SER A 655 -22.98 15.65 -2.96
C SER A 655 -24.28 14.86 -2.74
N ARG A 656 -24.99 14.60 -3.84
CA ARG A 656 -26.20 13.77 -3.81
C ARG A 656 -25.91 12.36 -3.29
N TYR A 657 -24.81 11.76 -3.73
CA TYR A 657 -24.37 10.43 -3.27
C TYR A 657 -24.19 10.37 -1.75
N LEU A 658 -23.57 11.38 -1.15
CA LEU A 658 -23.39 11.47 0.30
C LEU A 658 -24.72 11.66 1.01
N GLU A 659 -25.56 12.58 0.54
CA GLU A 659 -26.88 12.86 1.11
C GLU A 659 -27.76 11.60 1.12
N GLU A 660 -27.85 10.88 0.01
CA GLU A 660 -28.64 9.65 -0.10
C GLU A 660 -28.22 8.62 0.96
N ARG A 661 -26.92 8.42 1.14
CA ARG A 661 -26.37 7.43 2.08
C ARG A 661 -26.53 7.86 3.53
N ALA A 662 -26.35 9.15 3.81
CA ALA A 662 -26.59 9.72 5.12
C ALA A 662 -28.07 9.56 5.54
N ILE A 663 -29.01 9.76 4.62
CA ILE A 663 -30.45 9.58 4.87
C ILE A 663 -30.80 8.11 5.07
N LYS A 664 -30.25 7.22 4.23
CA LYS A 664 -30.53 5.77 4.29
C LYS A 664 -29.77 5.03 5.41
N GLY A 665 -28.79 5.66 6.05
CA GLY A 665 -27.96 5.03 7.08
C GLY A 665 -27.07 3.92 6.55
N ILE A 666 -26.61 4.01 5.29
CA ILE A 666 -25.74 3.01 4.66
C ILE A 666 -24.31 3.54 4.48
N PRO A 667 -23.29 2.67 4.48
CA PRO A 667 -21.90 3.07 4.23
C PRO A 667 -21.69 3.72 2.84
N LEU A 668 -20.74 4.65 2.76
CA LEU A 668 -20.22 5.24 1.52
C LEU A 668 -19.62 4.19 0.59
N SER A 669 -18.97 3.17 1.16
CA SER A 669 -18.41 2.04 0.41
C SER A 669 -19.45 1.06 -0.13
N ALA A 670 -20.71 1.13 0.33
CA ALA A 670 -21.76 0.23 -0.14
C ALA A 670 -21.95 0.40 -1.66
N PRO A 671 -22.01 -0.71 -2.43
CA PRO A 671 -22.26 -0.66 -3.87
C PRO A 671 -23.51 0.17 -4.16
N ALA A 672 -23.45 1.03 -5.17
CA ALA A 672 -24.65 1.74 -5.63
C ALA A 672 -25.71 0.69 -6.00
N SER A 673 -26.92 0.80 -5.44
CA SER A 673 -28.04 -0.04 -5.84
C SER A 673 -28.17 0.08 -7.36
N SER A 674 -28.09 -1.04 -8.07
CA SER A 674 -28.15 -1.10 -9.53
C SER A 674 -29.21 -0.14 -10.04
N LYS A 675 -28.83 0.84 -10.87
CA LYS A 675 -29.83 1.60 -11.63
C LYS A 675 -30.75 0.58 -12.29
N PRO A 676 -32.09 0.72 -12.23
CA PRO A 676 -32.96 -0.12 -13.02
C PRO A 676 -32.48 0.00 -14.44
N THR A 677 -32.06 -1.11 -15.05
CA THR A 677 -31.86 -1.21 -16.49
C THR A 677 -33.11 -0.63 -17.12
N THR A 678 -32.98 0.54 -17.75
CA THR A 678 -34.01 1.09 -18.61
C THR A 678 -34.26 -0.01 -19.64
N LYS A 679 -35.36 -0.75 -19.47
CA LYS A 679 -35.85 -1.68 -20.48
C LYS A 679 -35.85 -0.90 -21.77
N ALA A 680 -35.09 -1.39 -22.75
CA ALA A 680 -35.23 -0.99 -24.13
C ALA A 680 -36.72 -1.00 -24.43
N ARG A 681 -37.28 0.19 -24.71
CA ARG A 681 -38.54 0.26 -25.43
C ARG A 681 -38.19 -0.17 -26.85
N LEU A 682 -38.87 -1.23 -27.27
CA LEU A 682 -38.93 -1.80 -28.62
C LEU A 682 -38.91 -0.73 -29.71
#